data_AF-A0A947V734-F1
#
_entry.id   AF-A0A947V734-F1
#
_cell.length_a   1.000
_cell.length_b   1.000
_cell.length_c   1.000
_cell.angle_alpha   90.00
_cell.angle_beta   90.00
_cell.angle_gamma   90.00
#
_symmetry.space_group_name_H-M   'P 1'
#
loop_
_entity.id
_entity.type
_entity.pdbx_description
1 polymer ?
#
loop_
_entity_poly.entity_id
_entity_poly.type
_entity_poly.pdbx_seq_one_letter_code
_entity_poly.pdbx_strand_id
1 'polypeptide(L)'
;MALRINTNIAALTAHTNMIKNDNGLSASLERLSSGLRINRAADDASGMAIADALKSQVLGLGQAVRNANDGISMVQTADGALDESIKIVNTIKTKAIQAAQDGQTTDSRKAIQSDITKLLEELDIIAKTTAFNGQKLLSGNFTNKKFQVGAYSGETVSISIGSSESTKVGHISASTLTFGGEGTAELAIYSNLQNQTYTLNSVEIAYDNTRENSLGAVADAINKLSDVLGITAAASVSKTTDNNIVAGTTDSTFAINGVNIGAVAVSENDADGALVSAINQKTDQHGVFASVDQEGKLTLTSNDQRAIEVTQGTATTTVLGNTASMSTLGQITLTQQGTGEIVINNRAGGQAVALLDNALELTGVTTTTVSSTLASGSSIAAASTIGANSTLKVGTALVAISGAVFTTGSSTIGSGSVLNSGTMIAAGTTLEGDLTNSGAITATGTLGSGSTIASGTVIGLGTTLQGTFSDGLLAGVTTAVTTLATGSIISSGTIAVGSSMLTADYTANSATIDASGTSVSGLYTIITSGGGISGPTTFTNGGATLAIGSSLLSSGQSFTAGSSLGVNFTTSGATVTTTADMTLTTGTVIASGSVLTEDTSLSANAYVGAGTTFTLTADMTLAAGSNLTTSGTLGDDTTLSNAWYNTGAISVAGGSMTLGANSSLATASVLAEGSSIGGTVTLANAETVDSATDMRLAGGSTLASGSTITAGTFLTNDVVANDGVTYRAGAALAADIVTSGSTSITKTMTLNGGSILAAGSTLAANSVAAENAAIGSTSAAVASRLSDVNVTSQAGAQTAIAVADAALKGLDKVRSDLGSVQNQLVSTIANLSATKVNIAAAESSIRDVDFAEEAANFSKMQILNQASSFAMAQANASSQTVLSLLQG
;
A
#
# COMPACT_ATOMS: atom_id res chain seq x y z
N MET A 1 33.63 95.23 71.37
CA MET A 1 34.08 93.89 71.83
C MET A 1 34.27 93.96 73.33
N ALA A 2 33.55 93.16 74.12
CA ALA A 2 33.75 93.10 75.56
C ALA A 2 34.97 92.22 75.87
N LEU A 3 36.00 92.80 76.50
CA LEU A 3 37.20 92.08 76.96
C LEU A 3 36.82 91.23 78.18
N ARG A 4 36.60 89.93 77.97
CA ARG A 4 36.42 88.93 79.04
C ARG A 4 37.76 88.22 79.28
N ILE A 5 38.26 88.27 80.51
CA ILE A 5 39.64 87.89 80.85
C ILE A 5 39.76 86.41 81.26
N ASN A 6 38.73 85.85 81.92
CA ASN A 6 38.76 84.47 82.42
C ASN A 6 38.57 83.41 81.31
N THR A 7 38.11 83.81 80.12
CA THR A 7 37.89 82.91 78.99
C THR A 7 38.51 83.55 77.75
N ASN A 8 39.71 83.08 77.38
CA ASN A 8 40.42 83.59 76.20
C ASN A 8 39.81 83.01 74.92
N ILE A 9 38.84 83.73 74.37
CA ILE A 9 38.12 83.33 73.15
C ILE A 9 39.07 83.24 71.95
N ALA A 10 40.11 84.08 71.88
CA ALA A 10 41.08 84.07 70.78
C ALA A 10 41.95 82.80 70.80
N ALA A 11 42.43 82.38 71.97
CA ALA A 11 43.15 81.12 72.11
C ALA A 11 42.26 79.89 71.89
N LEU A 12 41.01 79.91 72.36
CA LEU A 12 40.05 78.82 72.11
C LEU A 12 39.71 78.68 70.61
N THR A 13 39.59 79.82 69.92
CA THR A 13 39.38 79.85 68.46
C THR A 13 40.63 79.34 67.72
N ALA A 14 41.83 79.72 68.15
CA ALA A 14 43.08 79.19 67.58
C ALA A 14 43.24 77.68 67.82
N HIS A 15 42.90 77.18 69.01
CA HIS A 15 42.93 75.76 69.36
C HIS A 15 41.92 74.94 68.56
N THR A 16 40.68 75.42 68.41
CA THR A 16 39.67 74.76 67.56
C THR A 16 40.07 74.73 66.09
N ASN A 17 40.73 75.77 65.58
CA ASN A 17 41.31 75.76 64.24
C ASN A 17 42.53 74.82 64.13
N MET A 18 43.38 74.74 65.16
CA MET A 18 44.49 73.79 65.22
C MET A 18 43.99 72.34 65.14
N ILE A 19 42.99 71.96 65.95
CA ILE A 19 42.39 70.61 65.89
C ILE A 19 41.81 70.31 64.50
N LYS A 20 41.15 71.29 63.86
CA LYS A 20 40.64 71.13 62.49
C LYS A 20 41.77 70.89 61.48
N ASN A 21 42.87 71.64 61.60
CA ASN A 21 44.03 71.48 60.73
C ASN A 21 44.77 70.15 60.99
N ASP A 22 44.84 69.71 62.25
CA ASP A 22 45.45 68.44 62.65
C ASP A 22 44.66 67.24 62.09
N ASN A 23 43.33 67.26 62.22
CA ASN A 23 42.47 66.25 61.61
C ASN A 23 42.61 66.21 60.08
N GLY A 24 42.70 67.37 59.43
CA GLY A 24 42.90 67.44 57.97
C GLY A 24 44.30 67.01 57.52
N LEU A 25 45.34 67.27 58.34
CA LEU A 25 46.69 66.77 58.12
C LEU A 25 46.74 65.24 58.22
N SER A 26 46.11 64.67 59.27
CA SER A 26 46.00 63.22 59.44
C SER A 26 45.23 62.55 58.31
N ALA A 27 44.12 63.15 57.85
CA ALA A 27 43.36 62.63 56.71
C ALA A 27 44.16 62.67 55.41
N SER A 28 44.91 63.74 55.15
CA SER A 28 45.78 63.85 53.97
C SER A 28 46.91 62.82 54.01
N LEU A 29 47.49 62.57 55.20
CA LEU A 29 48.47 61.50 55.43
C LEU A 29 47.88 60.11 55.17
N GLU A 30 46.66 59.83 55.65
CA GLU A 30 45.97 58.55 55.43
C GLU A 30 45.74 58.31 53.94
N ARG A 31 45.33 59.33 53.18
CA ARG A 31 45.15 59.26 51.71
C ARG A 31 46.47 59.12 50.95
N LEU A 32 47.50 59.89 51.30
CA LEU A 32 48.83 59.77 50.68
C LEU A 32 49.48 58.42 50.97
N SER A 33 49.27 57.86 52.17
CA SER A 33 49.82 56.56 52.55
C SER A 33 49.07 55.40 51.92
N SER A 34 47.75 55.49 51.73
CA SER A 34 46.96 54.43 51.10
C SER A 34 46.96 54.52 49.58
N GLY A 35 47.25 55.69 49.02
CA GLY A 35 47.06 55.99 47.60
C GLY A 35 45.59 56.14 47.19
N LEU A 36 44.66 56.09 48.14
CA LEU A 36 43.23 56.15 47.90
C LEU A 36 42.64 57.43 48.50
N ARG A 37 41.85 58.15 47.72
CA ARG A 37 41.06 59.30 48.15
C ARG A 37 39.95 58.91 49.13
N ILE A 38 39.34 57.74 48.91
CA ILE A 38 38.25 57.18 49.73
C ILE A 38 38.79 55.96 50.49
N ASN A 39 39.08 56.14 51.79
CA ASN A 39 39.61 55.09 52.65
C ASN A 39 38.53 54.45 53.52
N ARG A 40 37.54 55.23 53.94
CA ARG A 40 36.44 54.79 54.81
C ARG A 40 35.09 55.25 54.25
N ALA A 41 34.02 54.56 54.62
CA ALA A 41 32.66 54.94 54.21
C ALA A 41 32.23 56.34 54.69
N ALA A 42 32.90 56.88 55.71
CA ALA A 42 32.68 58.23 56.21
C ALA A 42 33.23 59.32 55.27
N ASP A 43 34.19 59.01 54.39
CA ASP A 43 34.79 59.98 53.47
C ASP A 43 33.84 60.29 52.31
N ASP A 44 33.25 59.26 51.71
CA ASP A 44 32.17 59.33 50.71
C ASP A 44 31.45 57.98 50.63
N ALA A 45 30.28 57.87 51.25
CA ALA A 45 29.51 56.62 51.28
C ALA A 45 29.03 56.21 49.87
N SER A 46 28.72 57.17 49.01
CA SER A 46 28.23 56.91 47.65
C SER A 46 29.37 56.50 46.72
N GLY A 47 30.50 57.21 46.79
CA GLY A 47 31.72 56.88 46.06
C GLY A 47 32.27 55.51 46.45
N MET A 48 32.25 55.15 47.74
CA MET A 48 32.66 53.83 48.20
C MET A 48 31.74 52.72 47.66
N ALA A 49 30.41 52.91 47.70
CA ALA A 49 29.46 51.92 47.18
C ALA A 49 29.62 51.68 45.68
N ILE A 50 29.83 52.74 44.89
CA ILE A 50 30.08 52.63 43.45
C ILE A 50 31.44 51.97 43.18
N ALA A 51 32.51 52.40 43.87
CA ALA A 51 33.83 51.82 43.71
C ALA A 51 33.85 50.33 44.06
N ASP A 52 33.18 49.90 45.12
CA ASP A 52 33.08 48.49 45.50
C ASP A 52 32.26 47.67 44.48
N ALA A 53 31.20 48.26 43.90
CA ALA A 53 30.44 47.63 42.81
C ALA A 53 31.29 47.45 41.54
N LEU A 54 32.02 48.49 41.12
CA LEU A 54 32.94 48.43 39.96
C LEU A 54 34.08 47.45 40.22
N LYS A 55 34.65 47.44 41.42
CA LYS A 55 35.68 46.48 41.84
C LYS A 55 35.16 45.04 41.78
N SER A 56 33.95 44.77 42.28
CA SER A 56 33.30 43.47 42.16
C SER A 56 33.15 43.05 40.69
N GLN A 57 32.73 43.98 39.83
CA GLN A 57 32.61 43.73 38.39
C GLN A 57 33.97 43.46 37.73
N VAL A 58 35.04 44.18 38.08
CA VAL A 58 36.41 43.94 37.58
C VAL A 58 36.91 42.55 37.98
N LEU A 59 36.63 42.12 39.22
CA LEU A 59 36.98 40.77 39.70
C LEU A 59 36.18 39.70 38.94
N GLY A 60 34.88 39.93 38.74
CA GLY A 60 34.00 39.07 37.94
C GLY A 60 34.48 38.92 36.50
N LEU A 61 34.77 40.04 35.81
CA LEU A 61 35.34 40.05 34.46
C LEU A 61 36.72 39.38 34.42
N GLY A 62 37.55 39.55 35.46
CA GLY A 62 38.83 38.87 35.58
C GLY A 62 38.68 37.35 35.64
N GLN A 63 37.69 36.84 36.36
CA GLN A 63 37.37 35.40 36.38
C GLN A 63 36.74 34.94 35.07
N ALA A 64 35.86 35.74 34.46
CA ALA A 64 35.24 35.45 33.17
C ALA A 64 36.29 35.28 32.05
N VAL A 65 37.32 36.14 32.01
CA VAL A 65 38.45 36.00 31.08
C VAL A 65 39.20 34.69 31.31
N ARG A 66 39.42 34.26 32.56
CA ARG A 66 40.04 32.96 32.86
C ARG A 66 39.17 31.79 32.40
N ASN A 67 37.87 31.83 32.71
CA ASN A 67 36.91 30.81 32.28
C ASN A 67 36.85 30.69 30.74
N ALA A 68 36.92 31.82 30.03
CA ALA A 68 36.94 31.84 28.57
C ALA A 68 38.25 31.25 28.01
N ASN A 69 39.40 31.52 28.65
CA ASN A 69 40.67 30.87 28.29
C ASN A 69 40.63 29.36 28.54
N ASP A 70 40.03 28.90 29.64
CA ASP A 70 39.83 27.46 29.89
C ASP A 70 38.95 26.83 28.81
N GLY A 71 37.91 27.55 28.36
CA GLY A 71 37.08 27.15 27.22
C GLY A 71 37.90 27.00 25.92
N ILE A 72 38.80 27.95 25.64
CA ILE A 72 39.71 27.86 24.48
C ILE A 72 40.63 26.65 24.60
N SER A 73 41.30 26.45 25.74
CA SER A 73 42.19 25.29 25.95
C SER A 73 41.45 23.97 25.81
N MET A 74 40.20 23.89 26.27
CA MET A 74 39.36 22.71 26.09
C MET A 74 38.99 22.46 24.63
N VAL A 75 38.56 23.50 23.90
CA VAL A 75 38.25 23.41 22.47
C VAL A 75 39.49 23.00 21.66
N GLN A 76 40.66 23.55 21.98
CA GLN A 76 41.93 23.17 21.34
C GLN A 76 42.32 21.72 21.62
N THR A 77 42.08 21.23 22.84
CA THR A 77 42.32 19.82 23.18
C THR A 77 41.39 18.91 22.36
N ALA A 78 40.12 19.29 22.20
CA ALA A 78 39.18 18.56 21.37
C ALA A 78 39.55 18.61 19.87
N ASP A 79 39.93 19.79 19.35
CA ASP A 79 40.34 19.96 17.94
C ASP A 79 41.59 19.14 17.61
N GLY A 80 42.60 19.14 18.49
CA GLY A 80 43.80 18.31 18.29
C GLY A 80 43.51 16.81 18.25
N ALA A 81 42.61 16.32 19.10
CA ALA A 81 42.18 14.92 19.09
C ALA A 81 41.29 14.59 17.87
N LEU A 82 40.47 15.54 17.40
CA LEU A 82 39.68 15.39 16.18
C LEU A 82 40.54 15.37 14.93
N ASP A 83 41.63 16.13 14.87
CA ASP A 83 42.59 16.07 13.76
C ASP A 83 43.19 14.67 13.61
N GLU A 84 43.50 14.01 14.73
CA GLU A 84 43.97 12.62 14.70
C GLU A 84 42.87 11.64 14.27
N SER A 85 41.64 11.85 14.75
CA SER A 85 40.48 11.08 14.29
C SER A 85 40.28 11.20 12.77
N ILE A 86 40.42 12.40 12.21
CA ILE A 86 40.32 12.66 10.76
C ILE A 86 41.44 11.94 9.99
N LYS A 87 42.69 11.94 10.48
CA LYS A 87 43.79 11.18 9.86
C LYS A 87 43.53 9.69 9.85
N ILE A 88 43.00 9.14 10.94
CA ILE A 88 42.62 7.72 11.03
C ILE A 88 41.51 7.40 10.01
N VAL A 89 40.45 8.20 9.93
CA VAL A 89 39.37 7.98 8.94
C VAL A 89 39.90 8.10 7.51
N ASN A 90 40.81 9.05 7.21
CA ASN A 90 41.47 9.12 5.90
C ASN A 90 42.31 7.87 5.60
N THR A 91 42.94 7.29 6.60
CA THR A 91 43.69 6.02 6.47
C THR A 91 42.74 4.85 6.22
N ILE A 92 41.61 4.79 6.92
CA ILE A 92 40.54 3.80 6.69
C ILE A 92 40.03 3.93 5.25
N LYS A 93 39.74 5.14 4.78
CA LYS A 93 39.34 5.41 3.40
C LYS A 93 40.39 4.91 2.40
N THR A 94 41.66 5.19 2.64
CA THR A 94 42.76 4.74 1.77
C THR A 94 42.85 3.21 1.72
N LYS A 95 42.69 2.54 2.86
CA LYS A 95 42.64 1.07 2.94
C LYS A 95 41.39 0.50 2.25
N ALA A 96 40.24 1.16 2.37
CA ALA A 96 39.03 0.77 1.64
C ALA A 96 39.21 0.90 0.13
N ILE A 97 39.85 1.98 -0.36
CA ILE A 97 40.24 2.13 -1.78
C ILE A 97 41.20 1.01 -2.19
N GLN A 98 42.20 0.68 -1.36
CA GLN A 98 43.12 -0.43 -1.61
C GLN A 98 42.37 -1.77 -1.70
N ALA A 99 41.37 -2.02 -0.85
CA ALA A 99 40.58 -3.26 -0.87
C ALA A 99 39.59 -3.32 -2.04
N ALA A 100 39.15 -2.17 -2.54
CA ALA A 100 38.21 -2.05 -3.66
C ALA A 100 38.83 -2.38 -5.03
N GLN A 101 40.16 -2.43 -5.14
CA GLN A 101 40.82 -2.84 -6.38
C GLN A 101 40.63 -4.35 -6.64
N ASP A 102 40.55 -4.71 -7.91
CA ASP A 102 40.29 -6.09 -8.33
C ASP A 102 41.53 -7.00 -8.23
N GLY A 103 42.73 -6.41 -8.25
CA GLY A 103 43.98 -7.14 -8.01
C GLY A 103 44.19 -7.64 -6.57
N GLN A 104 43.23 -7.46 -5.67
CA GLN A 104 43.27 -8.01 -4.31
C GLN A 104 42.52 -9.33 -4.24
N THR A 105 43.12 -10.32 -3.61
CA THR A 105 42.47 -11.59 -3.27
C THR A 105 41.62 -11.47 -2.02
N THR A 106 40.70 -12.41 -1.81
CA THR A 106 39.88 -12.48 -0.58
C THR A 106 40.73 -12.49 0.70
N ASP A 107 41.88 -13.16 0.69
CA ASP A 107 42.77 -13.21 1.86
C ASP A 107 43.48 -11.88 2.12
N SER A 108 43.92 -11.19 1.07
CA SER A 108 44.49 -9.84 1.20
C SER A 108 43.45 -8.82 1.69
N ARG A 109 42.19 -8.92 1.24
CA ARG A 109 41.08 -8.10 1.76
C ARG A 109 40.78 -8.36 3.24
N LYS A 110 40.88 -9.62 3.71
CA LYS A 110 40.77 -9.95 5.15
C LYS A 110 41.91 -9.33 5.96
N ALA A 111 43.13 -9.30 5.44
CA ALA A 111 44.25 -8.64 6.10
C ALA A 111 44.03 -7.11 6.21
N ILE A 112 43.57 -6.47 5.13
CA ILE A 112 43.21 -5.05 5.13
C ILE A 112 42.06 -4.77 6.12
N GLN A 113 41.05 -5.64 6.19
CA GLN A 113 39.97 -5.52 7.17
C GLN A 113 40.50 -5.56 8.61
N SER A 114 41.47 -6.43 8.92
CA SER A 114 42.09 -6.49 10.24
C SER A 114 42.77 -5.18 10.62
N ASP A 115 43.46 -4.54 9.67
CA ASP A 115 44.04 -3.21 9.88
C ASP A 115 42.96 -2.14 10.10
N ILE A 116 41.88 -2.16 9.32
CA ILE A 116 40.74 -1.23 9.51
C ILE A 116 40.13 -1.41 10.90
N THR A 117 39.93 -2.65 11.36
CA THR A 117 39.40 -2.91 12.70
C THR A 117 40.28 -2.29 13.79
N LYS A 118 41.61 -2.37 13.67
CA LYS A 118 42.54 -1.72 14.62
C LYS A 118 42.46 -0.19 14.57
N LEU A 119 42.34 0.38 13.37
CA LEU A 119 42.16 1.83 13.20
C LEU A 119 40.84 2.31 13.81
N LEU A 120 39.76 1.53 13.69
CA LEU A 120 38.48 1.81 14.34
C LEU A 120 38.59 1.74 15.86
N GLU A 121 39.33 0.78 16.40
CA GLU A 121 39.62 0.69 17.84
C GLU A 121 40.42 1.91 18.33
N GLU A 122 41.44 2.34 17.58
CA GLU A 122 42.23 3.54 17.89
C GLU A 122 41.37 4.81 17.86
N LEU A 123 40.51 4.96 16.85
CA LEU A 123 39.53 6.06 16.75
C LEU A 123 38.62 6.10 17.99
N ASP A 124 38.09 4.95 18.41
CA ASP A 124 37.25 4.84 19.61
C ASP A 124 38.03 5.14 20.89
N ILE A 125 39.30 4.73 20.98
CA ILE A 125 40.17 5.06 22.11
C ILE A 125 40.35 6.57 22.19
N ILE A 126 40.66 7.26 21.10
CA ILE A 126 40.79 8.72 21.08
C ILE A 126 39.48 9.38 21.53
N ALA A 127 38.34 8.93 21.00
CA ALA A 127 37.03 9.47 21.35
C ALA A 127 36.71 9.30 22.86
N LYS A 128 36.99 8.12 23.42
CA LYS A 128 36.67 7.75 24.82
C LYS A 128 37.70 8.22 25.84
N THR A 129 38.96 8.43 25.45
CA THR A 129 40.03 8.82 26.37
C THR A 129 40.18 10.34 26.46
N THR A 130 39.97 11.07 25.37
CA THR A 130 40.12 12.53 25.32
C THR A 130 39.23 13.21 26.36
N ALA A 131 39.89 13.83 27.34
CA ALA A 131 39.24 14.44 28.48
C ALA A 131 39.94 15.73 28.89
N PHE A 132 39.15 16.69 29.40
CA PHE A 132 39.66 17.87 30.07
C PHE A 132 39.08 17.92 31.48
N ASN A 133 39.96 17.94 32.50
CA ASN A 133 39.57 17.92 33.90
C ASN A 133 38.54 16.79 34.23
N GLY A 134 38.78 15.59 33.70
CA GLY A 134 37.90 14.42 33.88
C GLY A 134 36.64 14.39 33.01
N GLN A 135 36.29 15.47 32.30
CA GLN A 135 35.15 15.51 31.40
C GLN A 135 35.53 15.01 30.01
N LYS A 136 34.80 14.01 29.49
CA LYS A 136 34.99 13.48 28.13
C LYS A 136 34.45 14.47 27.10
N LEU A 137 35.26 14.76 26.10
CA LEU A 137 34.94 15.80 25.10
C LEU A 137 34.30 15.22 23.84
N LEU A 138 34.76 14.05 23.38
CA LEU A 138 34.43 13.50 22.06
C LEU A 138 33.45 12.30 22.09
N SER A 139 32.92 11.93 23.25
CA SER A 139 31.93 10.84 23.37
C SER A 139 30.50 11.26 22.96
N GLY A 140 30.30 12.54 22.64
CA GLY A 140 29.00 13.14 22.34
C GLY A 140 28.15 13.51 23.57
N ASN A 141 28.65 13.29 24.80
CA ASN A 141 27.97 13.73 26.04
C ASN A 141 28.27 15.20 26.37
N PHE A 142 29.20 15.83 25.65
CA PHE A 142 29.61 17.21 25.86
C PHE A 142 28.68 18.18 25.10
N THR A 143 27.40 18.16 25.45
CA THR A 143 26.37 18.99 24.82
C THR A 143 25.92 20.12 25.75
N ASN A 144 25.73 21.32 25.20
CA ASN A 144 25.20 22.50 25.90
C ASN A 144 25.95 22.84 27.20
N LYS A 145 27.28 22.71 27.21
CA LYS A 145 28.11 23.09 28.35
C LYS A 145 28.29 24.59 28.38
N LYS A 146 27.85 25.22 29.46
CA LYS A 146 27.84 26.69 29.60
C LYS A 146 29.10 27.16 30.31
N PHE A 147 29.80 28.10 29.69
CA PHE A 147 30.93 28.80 30.27
C PHE A 147 30.51 30.21 30.65
N GLN A 148 30.64 30.55 31.93
CA GLN A 148 30.37 31.90 32.42
C GLN A 148 31.49 32.84 31.95
N VAL A 149 31.15 33.71 31.00
CA VAL A 149 32.08 34.65 30.34
C VAL A 149 31.67 36.10 30.58
N GLY A 150 30.94 36.37 31.66
CA GLY A 150 30.60 37.73 32.07
C GLY A 150 30.50 37.88 33.58
N ALA A 151 30.33 39.10 34.04
CA ALA A 151 30.28 39.44 35.46
C ALA A 151 28.88 39.19 36.07
N TYR A 152 27.83 39.15 35.25
CA TYR A 152 26.46 38.97 35.69
C TYR A 152 25.91 37.58 35.37
N SER A 153 24.92 37.14 36.14
CA SER A 153 24.28 35.83 35.96
C SER A 153 23.68 35.67 34.56
N GLY A 154 23.96 34.55 33.91
CA GLY A 154 23.41 34.21 32.59
C GLY A 154 24.27 34.61 31.39
N GLU A 155 25.34 35.40 31.61
CA GLU A 155 26.32 35.77 30.57
C GLU A 155 27.23 34.57 30.23
N THR A 156 26.71 33.66 29.39
CA THR A 156 27.37 32.39 29.09
C THR A 156 27.55 32.14 27.60
N VAL A 157 28.65 31.47 27.25
CA VAL A 157 28.85 30.86 25.93
C VAL A 157 28.61 29.36 26.07
N SER A 158 27.76 28.81 25.21
CA SER A 158 27.48 27.37 25.19
C SER A 158 28.41 26.68 24.20
N ILE A 159 29.05 25.61 24.66
CA ILE A 159 29.91 24.75 23.84
C ILE A 159 29.24 23.39 23.74
N SER A 160 29.09 22.92 22.51
CA SER A 160 28.59 21.59 22.18
C SER A 160 29.60 20.91 21.26
N ILE A 161 30.05 19.72 21.63
CA ILE A 161 31.01 18.93 20.87
C ILE A 161 30.33 17.64 20.45
N GLY A 162 30.29 17.39 19.13
CA GLY A 162 29.74 16.16 18.56
C GLY A 162 30.57 14.93 18.93
N SER A 163 30.00 13.75 18.76
CA SER A 163 30.75 12.51 18.97
C SER A 163 31.69 12.23 17.80
N SER A 164 32.87 11.67 18.09
CA SER A 164 33.77 11.09 17.09
C SER A 164 33.88 9.57 17.19
N GLU A 165 32.99 8.92 17.95
CA GLU A 165 32.97 7.45 18.08
C GLU A 165 32.56 6.78 16.78
N SER A 166 33.19 5.64 16.45
CA SER A 166 32.94 4.88 15.22
C SER A 166 31.46 4.46 15.05
N THR A 167 30.73 4.32 16.15
CA THR A 167 29.32 3.93 16.16
C THR A 167 28.34 5.10 15.90
N LYS A 168 28.83 6.34 15.98
CA LYS A 168 28.02 7.57 15.86
C LYS A 168 28.43 8.48 14.69
N VAL A 169 29.43 8.06 13.92
CA VAL A 169 29.91 8.76 12.72
C VAL A 169 29.83 7.86 11.50
N GLY A 170 29.83 8.46 10.31
CA GLY A 170 29.79 7.72 9.05
C GLY A 170 28.45 7.08 8.72
N HIS A 171 27.35 7.63 9.25
CA HIS A 171 26.02 7.13 8.92
C HIS A 171 25.73 7.35 7.44
N ILE A 172 25.46 6.28 6.73
CA ILE A 172 24.88 6.29 5.39
C ILE A 172 23.65 5.39 5.36
N SER A 173 22.73 5.74 4.49
CA SER A 173 21.55 4.96 4.16
C SER A 173 21.75 4.46 2.75
N ALA A 174 21.75 3.13 2.56
CA ALA A 174 21.87 2.51 1.25
C ALA A 174 20.57 1.79 0.88
N SER A 175 20.02 2.06 -0.29
CA SER A 175 18.87 1.35 -0.83
C SER A 175 19.20 0.84 -2.23
N THR A 176 18.55 -0.24 -2.65
CA THR A 176 18.68 -0.78 -4.01
C THR A 176 17.38 -0.57 -4.73
N LEU A 177 17.42 0.09 -5.88
CA LEU A 177 16.31 0.28 -6.79
C LEU A 177 16.43 -0.76 -7.92
N THR A 178 15.41 -1.61 -8.05
CA THR A 178 15.30 -2.61 -9.11
C THR A 178 14.02 -2.37 -9.92
N PHE A 179 14.03 -2.82 -11.18
CA PHE A 179 12.87 -2.71 -12.08
C PHE A 179 12.35 -4.10 -12.40
N GLY A 180 11.02 -4.28 -12.32
CA GLY A 180 10.38 -5.59 -12.51
C GLY A 180 10.24 -6.04 -13.97
N GLY A 181 10.51 -5.15 -14.93
CA GLY A 181 10.39 -5.41 -16.37
C GLY A 181 10.72 -4.16 -17.18
N GLU A 182 10.67 -4.29 -18.51
CA GLU A 182 10.84 -3.17 -19.44
C GLU A 182 9.77 -2.09 -19.23
N GLY A 183 10.11 -0.86 -19.61
CA GLY A 183 9.19 0.27 -19.60
C GLY A 183 9.85 1.60 -19.25
N THR A 184 9.04 2.65 -19.28
CA THR A 184 9.47 4.01 -18.95
C THR A 184 9.59 4.19 -17.44
N ALA A 185 10.79 4.49 -16.95
CA ALA A 185 11.06 4.85 -15.57
C ALA A 185 10.74 6.34 -15.35
N GLU A 186 9.64 6.62 -14.63
CA GLU A 186 9.28 7.96 -14.17
C GLU A 186 9.43 8.07 -12.65
N LEU A 187 10.53 8.67 -12.19
CA LEU A 187 10.91 8.67 -10.78
C LEU A 187 10.69 10.04 -10.14
N ALA A 188 10.21 10.05 -8.90
CA ALA A 188 10.15 11.22 -8.05
C ALA A 188 10.86 10.92 -6.72
N ILE A 189 11.86 11.72 -6.37
CA ILE A 189 12.74 11.47 -5.21
C ILE A 189 12.49 12.53 -4.14
N TYR A 190 12.24 12.10 -2.91
CA TYR A 190 12.15 13.00 -1.77
C TYR A 190 13.55 13.38 -1.26
N SER A 191 13.83 14.68 -1.17
CA SER A 191 15.04 15.18 -0.52
C SER A 191 14.77 15.45 0.96
N ASN A 192 15.42 14.68 1.84
CA ASN A 192 15.44 14.98 3.28
C ASN A 192 16.14 16.31 3.59
N LEU A 193 17.00 16.79 2.69
CA LEU A 193 17.79 18.00 2.87
C LEU A 193 16.96 19.27 2.59
N GLN A 194 16.10 19.22 1.58
CA GLN A 194 15.22 20.32 1.16
C GLN A 194 13.78 20.15 1.61
N ASN A 195 13.44 18.99 2.20
CA ASN A 195 12.09 18.63 2.65
C ASN A 195 11.04 18.77 1.51
N GLN A 196 11.41 18.34 0.30
CA GLN A 196 10.61 18.47 -0.93
C GLN A 196 10.92 17.31 -1.90
N THR A 197 9.94 16.96 -2.75
CA THR A 197 10.07 15.96 -3.81
C THR A 197 10.51 16.58 -5.14
N TYR A 198 11.49 15.97 -5.79
CA TYR A 198 12.00 16.34 -7.11
C TYR A 198 11.65 15.27 -8.13
N THR A 199 11.20 15.69 -9.31
CA THR A 199 10.89 14.77 -10.41
C THR A 199 12.09 14.62 -11.33
N LEU A 200 12.32 13.40 -11.80
CA LEU A 200 13.35 13.09 -12.78
C LEU A 200 12.76 13.08 -14.18
N ASN A 201 13.64 13.24 -15.17
CA ASN A 201 13.30 13.00 -16.56
C ASN A 201 12.98 11.50 -16.74
N SER A 202 11.99 11.22 -17.59
CA SER A 202 11.63 9.85 -17.94
C SER A 202 12.75 9.19 -18.77
N VAL A 203 13.05 7.94 -18.48
CA VAL A 203 14.01 7.12 -19.23
C VAL A 203 13.34 5.81 -19.59
N GLU A 204 13.33 5.44 -20.86
CA GLU A 204 12.80 4.16 -21.31
C GLU A 204 13.85 3.06 -21.07
N ILE A 205 13.50 2.07 -20.25
CA ILE A 205 14.34 0.92 -19.93
C ILE A 205 13.84 -0.26 -20.77
N ALA A 206 14.72 -0.84 -21.58
CA ALA A 206 14.44 -2.04 -22.37
C ALA A 206 15.62 -3.02 -22.29
N TYR A 207 15.39 -4.29 -22.59
CA TYR A 207 16.43 -5.24 -22.96
C TYR A 207 17.02 -4.87 -24.33
N ASP A 208 18.26 -5.30 -24.60
CA ASP A 208 19.00 -4.93 -25.82
C ASP A 208 18.99 -3.41 -26.12
N ASN A 209 19.22 -2.61 -25.08
CA ASN A 209 19.19 -1.16 -25.16
C ASN A 209 20.57 -0.55 -25.46
N THR A 210 20.55 0.73 -25.86
CA THR A 210 21.76 1.57 -25.92
C THR A 210 22.02 2.22 -24.55
N ARG A 211 23.20 2.84 -24.40
CA ARG A 211 23.59 3.52 -23.16
C ARG A 211 22.60 4.62 -22.75
N GLU A 212 21.96 5.29 -23.70
CA GLU A 212 21.02 6.38 -23.46
C GLU A 212 19.71 5.89 -22.81
N ASN A 213 19.35 4.63 -23.06
CA ASN A 213 18.15 3.97 -22.54
C ASN A 213 18.50 2.95 -21.44
N SER A 214 19.68 3.09 -20.85
CA SER A 214 20.25 2.15 -19.88
C SER A 214 19.92 2.49 -18.44
N LEU A 215 20.17 1.52 -17.54
CA LEU A 215 20.11 1.75 -16.11
C LEU A 215 21.13 2.82 -15.66
N GLY A 216 22.26 2.91 -16.38
CA GLY A 216 23.26 3.97 -16.20
C GLY A 216 22.67 5.37 -16.45
N ALA A 217 21.82 5.53 -17.47
CA ALA A 217 21.18 6.82 -17.75
C ALA A 217 20.25 7.27 -16.60
N VAL A 218 19.55 6.33 -15.96
CA VAL A 218 18.75 6.62 -14.76
C VAL A 218 19.63 7.03 -13.58
N ALA A 219 20.75 6.33 -13.35
CA ALA A 219 21.70 6.70 -12.30
C ALA A 219 22.33 8.09 -12.54
N ASP A 220 22.70 8.41 -13.79
CA ASP A 220 23.20 9.73 -14.18
C ASP A 220 22.15 10.83 -13.97
N ALA A 221 20.88 10.55 -14.26
CA ALA A 221 19.78 11.47 -13.99
C ALA A 221 19.61 11.78 -12.49
N ILE A 222 19.80 10.78 -11.61
CA ILE A 222 19.80 10.97 -10.16
C ILE A 222 21.03 11.78 -9.73
N ASN A 223 22.22 11.41 -10.22
CA ASN A 223 23.48 12.06 -9.86
C ASN A 223 23.54 13.53 -10.28
N LYS A 224 22.88 13.92 -11.38
CA LYS A 224 22.75 15.32 -11.79
C LYS A 224 22.04 16.20 -10.75
N LEU A 225 21.21 15.60 -9.91
CA LEU A 225 20.50 16.27 -8.80
C LEU A 225 21.14 15.97 -7.43
N SER A 226 22.30 15.31 -7.37
CA SER A 226 22.93 14.85 -6.13
C SER A 226 23.22 15.98 -5.12
N ASP A 227 23.61 17.16 -5.59
CA ASP A 227 23.85 18.33 -4.73
C ASP A 227 22.59 18.78 -3.97
N VAL A 228 21.42 18.58 -4.56
CA VAL A 228 20.12 18.99 -4.01
C VAL A 228 19.48 17.85 -3.21
N LEU A 229 19.60 16.62 -3.70
CA LEU A 229 19.02 15.42 -3.10
C LEU A 229 19.84 14.89 -1.92
N GLY A 230 21.16 15.08 -1.95
CA GLY A 230 22.10 14.41 -1.04
C GLY A 230 22.19 12.90 -1.27
N ILE A 231 21.78 12.42 -2.46
CA ILE A 231 21.73 11.02 -2.86
C ILE A 231 22.66 10.84 -4.07
N THR A 232 23.53 9.82 -4.01
CA THR A 232 24.35 9.36 -5.13
C THR A 232 23.85 7.99 -5.60
N ALA A 233 23.82 7.78 -6.91
CA ALA A 233 23.35 6.55 -7.53
C ALA A 233 24.49 5.87 -8.31
N ALA A 234 24.58 4.55 -8.21
CA ALA A 234 25.48 3.73 -9.02
C ALA A 234 24.68 2.58 -9.65
N ALA A 235 24.68 2.51 -10.98
CA ALA A 235 24.07 1.39 -11.69
C ALA A 235 25.05 0.21 -11.76
N SER A 236 24.54 -0.99 -11.51
CA SER A 236 25.28 -2.24 -11.65
C SER A 236 24.42 -3.24 -12.40
N VAL A 237 24.89 -3.67 -13.56
CA VAL A 237 24.20 -4.69 -14.37
C VAL A 237 25.12 -5.89 -14.50
N SER A 238 24.83 -6.91 -13.70
CA SER A 238 25.54 -8.18 -13.72
C SER A 238 24.59 -9.32 -13.34
N LYS A 239 24.84 -10.51 -13.90
CA LYS A 239 24.11 -11.73 -13.59
C LYS A 239 25.08 -12.91 -13.56
N THR A 240 25.03 -13.67 -12.48
CA THR A 240 25.79 -14.91 -12.31
C THR A 240 24.87 -16.12 -12.45
N THR A 241 25.38 -17.23 -12.98
CA THR A 241 24.67 -18.50 -13.04
C THR A 241 24.36 -19.04 -11.65
N ASP A 242 23.23 -19.74 -11.50
CA ASP A 242 22.81 -20.29 -10.21
C ASP A 242 23.77 -21.43 -9.78
N ASN A 243 24.11 -22.28 -10.75
CA ASN A 243 25.05 -23.39 -10.61
C ASN A 243 26.24 -23.24 -11.56
N ASN A 244 27.20 -24.16 -11.40
CA ASN A 244 28.42 -24.22 -12.18
C ASN A 244 28.12 -24.65 -13.63
N ILE A 245 28.98 -24.24 -14.55
CA ILE A 245 28.87 -24.58 -15.97
C ILE A 245 29.07 -26.08 -16.15
N VAL A 246 28.18 -26.72 -16.92
CA VAL A 246 28.23 -28.15 -17.22
C VAL A 246 28.76 -28.36 -18.64
N ALA A 247 29.51 -29.45 -18.84
CA ALA A 247 30.00 -29.81 -20.16
C ALA A 247 28.83 -30.04 -21.15
N GLY A 248 28.95 -29.49 -22.37
CA GLY A 248 27.91 -29.61 -23.38
C GLY A 248 28.15 -28.70 -24.59
N THR A 249 27.10 -28.45 -25.38
CA THR A 249 27.16 -27.52 -26.51
C THR A 249 25.98 -26.57 -26.44
N THR A 250 26.24 -25.26 -26.56
CA THR A 250 25.19 -24.24 -26.57
C THR A 250 24.34 -24.33 -27.85
N ASP A 251 23.16 -23.73 -27.83
CA ASP A 251 22.25 -23.72 -28.96
C ASP A 251 22.79 -22.83 -30.10
N SER A 252 22.43 -23.16 -31.33
CA SER A 252 22.76 -22.34 -32.51
C SER A 252 22.13 -20.94 -32.50
N THR A 253 21.10 -20.75 -31.68
CA THR A 253 20.37 -19.48 -31.48
C THR A 253 20.82 -18.73 -30.22
N PHE A 254 21.89 -19.19 -29.55
CA PHE A 254 22.40 -18.52 -28.35
C PHE A 254 22.87 -17.10 -28.70
N ALA A 255 22.20 -16.09 -28.15
CA ALA A 255 22.48 -14.68 -28.43
C ALA A 255 22.52 -13.85 -27.13
N ILE A 256 23.29 -12.77 -27.16
CA ILE A 256 23.36 -11.78 -26.07
C ILE A 256 23.07 -10.41 -26.68
N ASN A 257 22.08 -9.67 -26.15
CA ASN A 257 21.61 -8.37 -26.67
C ASN A 257 21.47 -8.41 -28.21
N GLY A 258 20.64 -9.34 -28.71
CA GLY A 258 20.41 -9.54 -30.15
C GLY A 258 21.60 -10.12 -30.96
N VAL A 259 22.82 -10.15 -30.43
CA VAL A 259 24.02 -10.63 -31.13
C VAL A 259 24.17 -12.14 -30.97
N ASN A 260 24.05 -12.88 -32.08
CA ASN A 260 24.22 -14.33 -32.08
C ASN A 260 25.65 -14.74 -31.72
N ILE A 261 25.83 -15.48 -30.64
CA ILE A 261 27.10 -16.13 -30.25
C ILE A 261 27.21 -17.48 -30.98
N GLY A 262 26.11 -18.24 -31.04
CA GLY A 262 26.00 -19.52 -31.73
C GLY A 262 26.35 -20.74 -30.87
N ALA A 263 26.47 -21.90 -31.53
CA ALA A 263 26.80 -23.16 -30.88
C ALA A 263 28.30 -23.22 -30.53
N VAL A 264 28.59 -23.36 -29.24
CA VAL A 264 29.93 -23.43 -28.66
C VAL A 264 30.00 -24.71 -27.83
N ALA A 265 31.00 -25.53 -28.08
CA ALA A 265 31.29 -26.69 -27.23
C ALA A 265 32.04 -26.19 -25.99
N VAL A 266 31.55 -26.57 -24.81
CA VAL A 266 32.01 -26.07 -23.51
C VAL A 266 32.38 -27.25 -22.64
N SER A 267 33.55 -27.20 -22.00
CA SER A 267 33.97 -28.20 -21.01
C SER A 267 33.37 -27.89 -19.63
N GLU A 268 33.40 -28.85 -18.70
CA GLU A 268 32.95 -28.63 -17.32
C GLU A 268 33.69 -27.43 -16.69
N ASN A 269 32.94 -26.52 -16.04
CA ASN A 269 33.44 -25.26 -15.49
C ASN A 269 34.12 -24.33 -16.51
N ASP A 270 33.85 -24.49 -17.81
CA ASP A 270 34.53 -23.77 -18.91
C ASP A 270 36.07 -23.84 -18.80
N ALA A 271 36.60 -25.02 -18.43
CA ALA A 271 38.04 -25.23 -18.24
C ALA A 271 38.89 -24.95 -19.49
N ASP A 272 38.28 -25.01 -20.67
CA ASP A 272 38.87 -24.65 -21.97
C ASP A 272 38.70 -23.16 -22.32
N GLY A 273 37.93 -22.40 -21.54
CA GLY A 273 37.63 -20.98 -21.76
C GLY A 273 36.88 -20.71 -23.06
N ALA A 274 36.27 -21.74 -23.65
CA ALA A 274 35.64 -21.66 -24.96
C ALA A 274 34.40 -20.77 -24.92
N LEU A 275 33.58 -20.89 -23.87
CA LEU A 275 32.36 -20.09 -23.69
C LEU A 275 32.68 -18.63 -23.43
N VAL A 276 33.58 -18.36 -22.46
CA VAL A 276 34.04 -17.01 -22.14
C VAL A 276 34.67 -16.36 -23.36
N SER A 277 35.51 -17.07 -24.11
CA SER A 277 36.14 -16.54 -25.32
C SER A 277 35.14 -16.26 -26.44
N ALA A 278 34.13 -17.10 -26.62
CA ALA A 278 33.10 -16.91 -27.64
C ALA A 278 32.23 -15.68 -27.38
N ILE A 279 31.88 -15.44 -26.12
CA ILE A 279 31.15 -14.24 -25.69
C ILE A 279 32.05 -13.01 -25.81
N ASN A 280 33.25 -13.05 -25.23
CA ASN A 280 34.11 -11.87 -25.14
C ASN A 280 34.62 -11.39 -26.51
N GLN A 281 34.72 -12.26 -27.53
CA GLN A 281 35.04 -11.85 -28.90
C GLN A 281 34.01 -10.91 -29.54
N LYS A 282 32.78 -10.88 -29.04
CA LYS A 282 31.69 -10.04 -29.55
C LYS A 282 31.29 -8.93 -28.58
N THR A 283 32.08 -8.69 -27.53
CA THR A 283 31.84 -7.65 -26.51
C THR A 283 31.56 -6.28 -27.11
N ASP A 284 32.28 -5.88 -28.16
CA ASP A 284 32.08 -4.56 -28.79
C ASP A 284 30.72 -4.41 -29.48
N GLN A 285 30.05 -5.52 -29.80
CA GLN A 285 28.74 -5.53 -30.45
C GLN A 285 27.61 -5.54 -29.41
N HIS A 286 27.69 -6.37 -28.37
CA HIS A 286 26.63 -6.51 -27.36
C HIS A 286 26.86 -5.76 -26.03
N GLY A 287 28.07 -5.27 -25.75
CA GLY A 287 28.41 -4.48 -24.56
C GLY A 287 28.58 -5.26 -23.25
N VAL A 288 28.67 -6.59 -23.32
CA VAL A 288 28.69 -7.50 -22.16
C VAL A 288 30.01 -8.26 -22.11
N PHE A 289 30.62 -8.32 -20.93
CA PHE A 289 31.81 -9.11 -20.66
C PHE A 289 31.46 -10.34 -19.83
N ALA A 290 32.05 -11.48 -20.18
CA ALA A 290 31.87 -12.75 -19.50
C ALA A 290 33.14 -13.12 -18.71
N SER A 291 32.95 -13.64 -17.52
CA SER A 291 34.02 -14.21 -16.69
C SER A 291 33.52 -15.43 -15.93
N VAL A 292 34.39 -16.40 -15.68
CA VAL A 292 34.07 -17.57 -14.86
C VAL A 292 34.86 -17.50 -13.55
N ASP A 293 34.21 -17.76 -12.43
CA ASP A 293 34.85 -17.79 -11.12
C ASP A 293 35.62 -19.10 -10.87
N GLN A 294 36.31 -19.21 -9.74
CA GLN A 294 37.08 -20.41 -9.38
C GLN A 294 36.19 -21.64 -9.10
N GLU A 295 34.89 -21.43 -8.86
CA GLU A 295 33.92 -22.49 -8.65
C GLU A 295 33.38 -23.00 -10.00
N GLY A 296 33.45 -22.20 -11.06
CA GLY A 296 32.95 -22.55 -12.40
C GLY A 296 31.61 -21.89 -12.75
N LYS A 297 31.19 -20.84 -12.02
CA LYS A 297 29.99 -20.06 -12.34
C LYS A 297 30.31 -18.96 -13.34
N LEU A 298 29.46 -18.81 -14.35
CA LEU A 298 29.57 -17.73 -15.34
C LEU A 298 28.94 -16.46 -14.78
N THR A 299 29.66 -15.35 -14.84
CA THR A 299 29.13 -14.01 -14.59
C THR A 299 29.20 -13.19 -15.86
N LEU A 300 28.06 -12.62 -16.24
CA LEU A 300 27.95 -11.63 -17.31
C LEU A 300 27.83 -10.25 -16.68
N THR A 301 28.66 -9.31 -17.11
CA THR A 301 28.69 -7.94 -16.61
C THR A 301 28.66 -6.97 -17.78
N SER A 302 27.73 -6.01 -17.77
CA SER A 302 27.71 -4.95 -18.77
C SER A 302 28.75 -3.88 -18.42
N ASN A 303 29.57 -3.49 -19.40
CA ASN A 303 30.59 -2.45 -19.20
C ASN A 303 29.97 -1.04 -19.23
N ASP A 304 28.95 -0.84 -20.06
CA ASP A 304 28.27 0.45 -20.23
C ASP A 304 26.93 0.53 -19.48
N GLN A 305 26.68 -0.40 -18.56
CA GLN A 305 25.50 -0.45 -17.69
C GLN A 305 24.18 -0.59 -18.44
N ARG A 306 24.23 -1.08 -19.68
CA ARG A 306 23.06 -1.49 -20.47
C ARG A 306 22.48 -2.79 -19.92
N ALA A 307 21.19 -3.03 -20.16
CA ALA A 307 20.53 -4.28 -19.78
C ALA A 307 21.19 -5.46 -20.51
N ILE A 308 21.18 -6.63 -19.86
CA ILE A 308 21.67 -7.86 -20.46
C ILE A 308 20.44 -8.68 -20.83
N GLU A 309 20.29 -8.96 -22.11
CA GLU A 309 19.34 -9.93 -22.64
C GLU A 309 20.09 -11.16 -23.11
N VAL A 310 19.70 -12.34 -22.63
CA VAL A 310 20.26 -13.60 -23.09
C VAL A 310 19.15 -14.44 -23.73
N THR A 311 19.27 -14.68 -25.02
CA THR A 311 18.45 -15.66 -25.72
C THR A 311 19.10 -17.03 -25.56
N GLN A 312 18.54 -17.88 -24.71
CA GLN A 312 19.03 -19.23 -24.44
C GLN A 312 17.96 -20.28 -24.79
N GLY A 313 18.37 -21.34 -25.50
CA GLY A 313 17.54 -22.52 -25.70
C GLY A 313 17.76 -23.55 -24.59
N THR A 314 17.19 -24.75 -24.77
CA THR A 314 17.29 -25.82 -23.76
C THR A 314 18.73 -26.29 -23.56
N ALA A 315 19.52 -26.45 -24.62
CA ALA A 315 20.90 -26.94 -24.50
C ALA A 315 21.81 -25.91 -23.82
N THR A 316 21.64 -24.63 -24.15
CA THR A 316 22.34 -23.50 -23.50
C THR A 316 21.97 -23.42 -22.03
N THR A 317 20.69 -23.58 -21.68
CA THR A 317 20.23 -23.61 -20.29
C THR A 317 20.91 -24.73 -19.49
N THR A 318 21.04 -25.92 -20.08
CA THR A 318 21.77 -27.05 -19.46
C THR A 318 23.26 -26.74 -19.27
N VAL A 319 23.94 -26.21 -20.29
CA VAL A 319 25.35 -25.80 -20.20
C VAL A 319 25.56 -24.74 -19.12
N LEU A 320 24.63 -23.79 -18.96
CA LEU A 320 24.66 -22.74 -17.94
C LEU A 320 24.15 -23.21 -16.55
N GLY A 321 24.29 -24.50 -16.24
CA GLY A 321 23.96 -25.03 -14.91
C GLY A 321 22.47 -25.04 -14.59
N ASN A 322 21.60 -25.18 -15.60
CA ASN A 322 20.14 -25.08 -15.51
C ASN A 322 19.64 -23.72 -15.00
N THR A 323 20.41 -22.65 -15.20
CA THR A 323 19.99 -21.28 -14.86
C THR A 323 18.84 -20.86 -15.77
N ALA A 324 17.65 -20.60 -15.19
CA ALA A 324 16.41 -20.39 -15.94
C ALA A 324 16.43 -19.17 -16.88
N SER A 325 17.11 -18.09 -16.50
CA SER A 325 17.37 -16.93 -17.36
C SER A 325 18.61 -16.18 -16.89
N MET A 326 19.47 -15.83 -17.86
CA MET A 326 20.62 -14.95 -17.66
C MET A 326 20.32 -13.48 -17.99
N SER A 327 19.09 -13.14 -18.37
CA SER A 327 18.69 -11.75 -18.64
C SER A 327 18.53 -10.95 -17.35
N THR A 328 19.00 -9.70 -17.32
CA THR A 328 18.86 -8.78 -16.19
C THR A 328 18.82 -7.32 -16.65
N LEU A 329 17.92 -6.53 -16.05
CA LEU A 329 17.94 -5.07 -16.20
C LEU A 329 18.99 -4.42 -15.27
N GLY A 330 19.49 -5.17 -14.30
CA GLY A 330 20.41 -4.71 -13.25
C GLY A 330 19.72 -4.01 -12.09
N GLN A 331 20.52 -3.34 -11.26
CA GLN A 331 20.08 -2.63 -10.08
C GLN A 331 20.82 -1.31 -9.90
N ILE A 332 20.16 -0.32 -9.30
CA ILE A 332 20.77 0.96 -8.92
C ILE A 332 20.95 0.97 -7.41
N THR A 333 22.19 1.07 -6.95
CA THR A 333 22.48 1.31 -5.54
C THR A 333 22.45 2.81 -5.28
N LEU A 334 21.55 3.20 -4.39
CA LEU A 334 21.34 4.57 -3.94
C LEU A 334 22.00 4.71 -2.58
N THR A 335 22.84 5.72 -2.42
CA THR A 335 23.52 6.01 -1.16
C THR A 335 23.23 7.44 -0.74
N GLN A 336 22.77 7.62 0.49
CA GLN A 336 22.50 8.91 1.11
C GLN A 336 23.31 9.04 2.40
N GLN A 337 23.77 10.25 2.71
CA GLN A 337 24.39 10.51 4.02
C GLN A 337 23.31 10.68 5.11
N GLY A 338 23.56 10.10 6.28
CA GLY A 338 22.65 10.10 7.41
C GLY A 338 21.80 8.83 7.50
N THR A 339 20.83 8.85 8.42
CA THR A 339 19.91 7.72 8.68
C THR A 339 18.53 7.93 8.06
N GLY A 340 18.36 8.96 7.24
CA GLY A 340 17.10 9.23 6.56
C GLY A 340 16.76 8.09 5.60
N GLU A 341 15.48 7.76 5.50
CA GLU A 341 15.01 6.83 4.50
C GLU A 341 15.13 7.46 3.11
N ILE A 342 15.61 6.67 2.14
CA ILE A 342 15.62 7.06 0.73
C ILE A 342 14.23 6.75 0.19
N VAL A 343 13.39 7.78 0.05
CA VAL A 343 12.04 7.64 -0.50
C VAL A 343 12.06 8.01 -1.98
N ILE A 344 11.93 6.98 -2.82
CA ILE A 344 11.69 7.14 -4.25
C ILE A 344 10.28 6.68 -4.53
N ASN A 345 9.45 7.61 -4.95
CA ASN A 345 8.10 7.33 -5.38
C ASN A 345 8.10 7.19 -6.90
N ASN A 346 7.48 6.13 -7.39
CA ASN A 346 7.12 6.09 -8.80
C ASN A 346 6.05 7.17 -9.03
N ARG A 347 6.23 8.04 -10.03
CA ARG A 347 5.22 9.04 -10.39
C ARG A 347 3.97 8.38 -10.99
N ALA A 348 4.10 7.17 -11.51
CA ALA A 348 2.98 6.33 -11.94
C ALA A 348 2.34 5.53 -10.77
N GLY A 349 2.79 5.75 -9.52
CA GLY A 349 2.37 5.03 -8.33
C GLY A 349 1.04 5.48 -7.76
N GLY A 350 -0.05 5.17 -8.47
CA GLY A 350 -1.40 5.23 -7.95
C GLY A 350 -2.34 4.73 -9.03
N GLN A 351 -2.92 3.54 -8.84
CA GLN A 351 -3.94 3.02 -9.75
C GLN A 351 -5.13 3.98 -9.77
N ALA A 352 -5.18 4.86 -10.75
CA ALA A 352 -6.45 5.28 -11.30
C ALA A 352 -6.98 4.09 -12.10
N VAL A 353 -7.77 3.22 -11.45
CA VAL A 353 -8.58 2.28 -12.22
C VAL A 353 -9.70 3.07 -12.86
N ALA A 354 -9.40 3.70 -13.98
CA ALA A 354 -10.38 4.06 -14.99
C ALA A 354 -10.23 3.06 -16.13
N LEU A 355 -10.72 1.84 -15.91
CA LEU A 355 -10.97 0.91 -16.98
C LEU A 355 -12.41 1.14 -17.42
N LEU A 356 -12.59 1.89 -18.51
CA LEU A 356 -13.82 1.74 -19.27
C LEU A 356 -13.68 0.45 -20.09
N ASP A 357 -14.42 -0.56 -19.62
CA ASP A 357 -14.71 -1.86 -20.23
C ASP A 357 -13.59 -2.93 -20.29
N ASN A 358 -12.74 -2.99 -19.26
CA ASN A 358 -12.00 -4.21 -18.91
C ASN A 358 -11.99 -4.41 -17.38
N ALA A 359 -12.32 -5.62 -16.92
CA ALA A 359 -12.48 -5.98 -15.51
C ALA A 359 -11.21 -5.76 -14.66
N LEU A 360 -11.36 -5.32 -13.40
CA LEU A 360 -10.25 -5.15 -12.45
C LEU A 360 -10.07 -6.40 -11.56
N GLU A 361 -8.97 -7.14 -11.67
CA GLU A 361 -8.68 -8.28 -10.78
C GLU A 361 -7.76 -7.88 -9.62
N LEU A 362 -8.28 -7.79 -8.38
CA LEU A 362 -7.49 -7.56 -7.16
C LEU A 362 -7.29 -8.88 -6.40
N THR A 363 -6.10 -9.44 -6.46
CA THR A 363 -5.73 -10.68 -5.76
C THR A 363 -5.21 -10.48 -4.33
N GLY A 364 -4.88 -9.24 -3.94
CA GLY A 364 -4.41 -8.87 -2.59
C GLY A 364 -5.35 -7.93 -1.82
N VAL A 365 -5.34 -8.02 -0.47
CA VAL A 365 -6.17 -7.19 0.43
C VAL A 365 -5.88 -5.71 0.21
N THR A 366 -6.89 -4.94 -0.18
CA THR A 366 -6.72 -3.53 -0.58
C THR A 366 -7.70 -2.61 0.14
N THR A 367 -7.27 -1.39 0.46
CA THR A 367 -8.14 -0.35 1.01
C THR A 367 -8.19 0.85 0.06
N THR A 368 -9.35 1.14 -0.54
CA THR A 368 -9.53 2.37 -1.32
C THR A 368 -9.84 3.52 -0.37
N THR A 369 -9.07 4.60 -0.41
CA THR A 369 -9.24 5.77 0.47
C THR A 369 -10.08 6.90 -0.16
N VAL A 370 -10.45 6.75 -1.44
CA VAL A 370 -11.23 7.71 -2.22
C VAL A 370 -12.39 7.02 -2.95
N SER A 371 -13.41 7.79 -3.32
CA SER A 371 -14.55 7.31 -4.09
C SER A 371 -14.09 6.70 -5.41
N SER A 372 -14.42 5.43 -5.61
CA SER A 372 -13.90 4.62 -6.72
C SER A 372 -15.04 4.07 -7.57
N THR A 373 -14.85 3.98 -8.89
CA THR A 373 -15.81 3.30 -9.79
C THR A 373 -15.19 2.01 -10.32
N LEU A 374 -15.70 0.84 -9.93
CA LEU A 374 -15.20 -0.46 -10.39
C LEU A 374 -16.02 -0.95 -11.57
N ALA A 375 -15.39 -1.37 -12.67
CA ALA A 375 -16.10 -1.89 -13.85
C ALA A 375 -16.66 -3.32 -13.64
N SER A 376 -17.54 -3.79 -14.52
CA SER A 376 -18.07 -5.15 -14.49
C SER A 376 -16.96 -6.20 -14.66
N GLY A 377 -17.10 -7.36 -13.99
CA GLY A 377 -16.10 -8.44 -14.00
C GLY A 377 -14.95 -8.25 -13.01
N SER A 378 -14.92 -7.13 -12.26
CA SER A 378 -13.87 -6.88 -11.29
C SER A 378 -13.90 -7.89 -10.14
N SER A 379 -12.76 -8.43 -9.72
CA SER A 379 -12.64 -9.26 -8.52
C SER A 379 -11.94 -8.48 -7.41
N ILE A 380 -12.37 -8.68 -6.17
CA ILE A 380 -11.77 -8.02 -5.00
C ILE A 380 -11.37 -9.10 -3.99
N ALA A 381 -10.13 -9.00 -3.49
CA ALA A 381 -9.61 -9.89 -2.46
C ALA A 381 -10.36 -9.77 -1.13
N ALA A 382 -10.39 -10.87 -0.37
CA ALA A 382 -10.95 -10.92 0.98
C ALA A 382 -10.36 -9.87 1.93
N ALA A 383 -11.18 -9.38 2.87
CA ALA A 383 -10.83 -8.34 3.84
C ALA A 383 -10.53 -6.94 3.26
N SER A 384 -10.81 -6.72 1.97
CA SER A 384 -10.64 -5.39 1.36
C SER A 384 -11.67 -4.38 1.87
N THR A 385 -11.27 -3.11 1.95
CA THR A 385 -12.11 -2.00 2.43
C THR A 385 -12.36 -1.01 1.30
N ILE A 386 -13.63 -0.75 1.01
CA ILE A 386 -14.08 0.18 -0.02
C ILE A 386 -14.44 1.53 0.62
N GLY A 387 -13.95 2.61 0.02
CA GLY A 387 -14.15 3.99 0.46
C GLY A 387 -15.58 4.45 0.19
N ALA A 388 -16.06 5.44 0.95
CA ALA A 388 -17.41 5.98 0.78
C ALA A 388 -17.65 6.59 -0.61
N ASN A 389 -18.91 6.60 -1.04
CA ASN A 389 -19.39 7.08 -2.34
C ASN A 389 -18.76 6.35 -3.54
N SER A 390 -18.33 5.10 -3.35
CA SER A 390 -17.83 4.27 -4.44
C SER A 390 -18.98 3.61 -5.20
N THR A 391 -18.79 3.39 -6.49
CA THR A 391 -19.74 2.75 -7.40
C THR A 391 -19.15 1.46 -7.93
N LEU A 392 -19.75 0.31 -7.63
CA LEU A 392 -19.44 -0.95 -8.29
C LEU A 392 -20.35 -1.05 -9.52
N LYS A 393 -19.82 -0.72 -10.69
CA LYS A 393 -20.54 -0.53 -11.95
C LYS A 393 -20.95 -1.84 -12.62
N VAL A 394 -22.01 -1.68 -13.40
CA VAL A 394 -22.85 -2.69 -14.06
C VAL A 394 -22.27 -3.15 -15.39
N GLY A 395 -22.37 -4.45 -15.64
CA GLY A 395 -22.18 -5.12 -16.92
C GLY A 395 -22.47 -6.62 -16.77
N THR A 396 -22.52 -7.38 -17.88
CA THR A 396 -22.91 -8.81 -17.87
C THR A 396 -21.90 -9.74 -17.18
N ALA A 397 -20.79 -9.21 -16.66
CA ALA A 397 -19.72 -9.93 -16.01
C ALA A 397 -19.71 -9.69 -14.49
N LEU A 398 -19.60 -10.79 -13.76
CA LEU A 398 -19.76 -10.92 -12.32
C LEU A 398 -18.69 -10.15 -11.52
N VAL A 399 -19.07 -9.21 -10.64
CA VAL A 399 -18.10 -8.62 -9.68
C VAL A 399 -17.94 -9.59 -8.51
N ALA A 400 -16.84 -10.35 -8.46
CA ALA A 400 -16.61 -11.37 -7.45
C ALA A 400 -15.95 -10.78 -6.20
N ILE A 401 -16.72 -10.55 -5.14
CA ILE A 401 -16.22 -10.06 -3.86
C ILE A 401 -15.85 -11.26 -2.98
N SER A 402 -14.58 -11.67 -2.93
CA SER A 402 -14.13 -12.78 -2.05
C SER A 402 -14.12 -12.34 -0.58
N GLY A 403 -14.61 -13.17 0.36
CA GLY A 403 -14.55 -12.92 1.81
C GLY A 403 -15.26 -11.66 2.35
N ALA A 404 -14.98 -11.29 3.61
CA ALA A 404 -15.60 -10.14 4.25
C ALA A 404 -15.06 -8.83 3.64
N VAL A 405 -15.90 -8.10 2.90
CA VAL A 405 -15.58 -6.76 2.40
C VAL A 405 -16.39 -5.71 3.15
N PHE A 406 -15.73 -4.59 3.46
CA PHE A 406 -16.29 -3.48 4.24
C PHE A 406 -16.48 -2.26 3.35
N THR A 407 -17.72 -1.80 3.19
CA THR A 407 -17.96 -0.42 2.71
C THR A 407 -17.93 0.52 3.92
N THR A 408 -17.12 1.57 3.88
CA THR A 408 -16.95 2.50 5.02
C THR A 408 -17.97 3.64 5.07
N GLY A 409 -18.88 3.72 4.09
CA GLY A 409 -19.98 4.70 4.00
C GLY A 409 -20.94 4.40 2.84
N SER A 410 -21.93 5.29 2.61
CA SER A 410 -22.93 5.14 1.53
C SER A 410 -22.27 4.91 0.18
N SER A 411 -22.58 3.81 -0.49
CA SER A 411 -22.01 3.42 -1.78
C SER A 411 -23.10 2.93 -2.74
N THR A 412 -22.77 2.66 -4.00
CA THR A 412 -23.70 2.05 -4.97
C THR A 412 -23.13 0.71 -5.43
N ILE A 413 -23.91 -0.37 -5.28
CA ILE A 413 -23.54 -1.72 -5.73
C ILE A 413 -24.48 -2.09 -6.89
N GLY A 414 -23.92 -2.18 -8.10
CA GLY A 414 -24.64 -2.46 -9.33
C GLY A 414 -25.00 -3.93 -9.55
N SER A 415 -25.85 -4.17 -10.55
CA SER A 415 -26.38 -5.48 -10.94
C SER A 415 -25.29 -6.40 -11.49
N GLY A 416 -25.32 -7.68 -11.13
CA GLY A 416 -24.30 -8.68 -11.45
C GLY A 416 -23.18 -8.78 -10.41
N SER A 417 -23.34 -8.17 -9.22
CA SER A 417 -22.35 -8.29 -8.15
C SER A 417 -22.55 -9.58 -7.34
N VAL A 418 -21.47 -10.34 -7.08
CA VAL A 418 -21.48 -11.44 -6.11
C VAL A 418 -21.03 -10.95 -4.76
N LEU A 419 -21.89 -11.08 -3.75
CA LEU A 419 -21.53 -10.90 -2.36
C LEU A 419 -21.20 -12.28 -1.77
N ASN A 420 -19.98 -12.49 -1.27
CA ASN A 420 -19.64 -13.72 -0.55
C ASN A 420 -19.96 -13.61 0.95
N SER A 421 -19.96 -14.75 1.64
CA SER A 421 -20.21 -14.86 3.07
C SER A 421 -19.39 -13.87 3.91
N GLY A 422 -20.04 -13.13 4.80
CA GLY A 422 -19.38 -12.17 5.70
C GLY A 422 -19.19 -10.76 5.13
N THR A 423 -19.74 -10.46 3.95
CA THR A 423 -19.75 -9.08 3.42
C THR A 423 -20.53 -8.14 4.34
N MET A 424 -19.95 -6.99 4.68
CA MET A 424 -20.54 -5.97 5.55
C MET A 424 -20.83 -4.69 4.76
N ILE A 425 -22.12 -4.34 4.68
CA ILE A 425 -22.61 -3.17 3.94
C ILE A 425 -22.95 -2.05 4.93
N ALA A 426 -22.46 -0.84 4.68
CA ALA A 426 -22.73 0.34 5.48
C ALA A 426 -24.12 0.93 5.18
N ALA A 427 -24.69 1.60 6.19
CA ALA A 427 -25.98 2.28 6.08
C ALA A 427 -25.99 3.33 4.94
N GLY A 428 -27.12 3.45 4.23
CA GLY A 428 -27.29 4.40 3.12
C GLY A 428 -26.71 3.93 1.77
N THR A 429 -26.26 2.67 1.66
CA THR A 429 -25.82 2.07 0.40
C THR A 429 -27.02 1.73 -0.50
N THR A 430 -26.90 2.01 -1.80
CA THR A 430 -27.90 1.70 -2.84
C THR A 430 -27.52 0.39 -3.55
N LEU A 431 -28.47 -0.55 -3.69
CA LEU A 431 -28.27 -1.84 -4.37
C LEU A 431 -29.08 -1.84 -5.69
N GLU A 432 -28.43 -2.03 -6.82
CA GLU A 432 -29.04 -1.99 -8.14
C GLU A 432 -28.95 -3.38 -8.82
N GLY A 433 -30.04 -3.84 -9.46
CA GLY A 433 -30.29 -5.12 -10.15
C GLY A 433 -29.89 -6.46 -9.47
N ASP A 434 -29.52 -7.46 -10.28
CA ASP A 434 -29.34 -8.88 -9.89
C ASP A 434 -28.06 -9.11 -9.07
N LEU A 435 -28.15 -9.15 -7.74
CA LEU A 435 -27.03 -9.58 -6.90
C LEU A 435 -27.12 -11.08 -6.61
N THR A 436 -26.01 -11.78 -6.74
CA THR A 436 -25.89 -13.21 -6.41
C THR A 436 -25.13 -13.37 -5.10
N ASN A 437 -25.74 -13.93 -4.06
CA ASN A 437 -25.10 -14.06 -2.75
C ASN A 437 -24.65 -15.50 -2.49
N SER A 438 -23.37 -15.71 -2.11
CA SER A 438 -22.81 -17.02 -1.77
C SER A 438 -22.65 -17.26 -0.25
N GLY A 439 -23.26 -16.46 0.63
CA GLY A 439 -23.28 -16.71 2.09
C GLY A 439 -24.08 -15.70 2.95
N ALA A 440 -23.91 -15.69 4.28
CA ALA A 440 -24.71 -14.81 5.15
C ALA A 440 -24.24 -13.34 5.03
N ILE A 441 -25.17 -12.41 4.77
CA ILE A 441 -24.91 -10.95 4.79
C ILE A 441 -25.26 -10.42 6.18
N THR A 442 -24.29 -9.82 6.85
CA THR A 442 -24.49 -9.19 8.17
C THR A 442 -24.64 -7.68 7.99
N ALA A 443 -25.88 -7.21 7.89
CA ALA A 443 -26.17 -5.77 7.86
C ALA A 443 -26.10 -5.20 9.29
N THR A 444 -25.04 -4.47 9.62
CA THR A 444 -25.00 -3.67 10.85
C THR A 444 -25.60 -2.29 10.58
N GLY A 445 -26.93 -2.19 10.71
CA GLY A 445 -27.65 -0.92 10.58
C GLY A 445 -28.97 -1.06 9.82
N THR A 446 -30.00 -0.39 10.30
CA THR A 446 -31.33 -0.28 9.68
C THR A 446 -31.24 0.06 8.18
N LEU A 447 -31.94 -0.69 7.31
CA LEU A 447 -32.29 -0.20 5.96
C LEU A 447 -33.18 1.03 6.15
N GLY A 448 -32.60 2.22 6.07
CA GLY A 448 -33.31 3.48 6.26
C GLY A 448 -34.25 3.79 5.10
N SER A 449 -35.26 4.65 5.35
CA SER A 449 -36.16 5.15 4.31
C SER A 449 -35.37 5.75 3.14
N GLY A 450 -35.57 5.22 1.92
CA GLY A 450 -34.85 5.64 0.71
C GLY A 450 -33.88 4.59 0.13
N SER A 451 -33.68 3.44 0.79
CA SER A 451 -33.00 2.30 0.17
C SER A 451 -33.89 1.63 -0.89
N THR A 452 -33.41 1.53 -2.13
CA THR A 452 -34.06 0.81 -3.23
C THR A 452 -33.41 -0.57 -3.39
N ILE A 453 -34.21 -1.64 -3.40
CA ILE A 453 -33.82 -2.97 -3.89
C ILE A 453 -34.44 -3.08 -5.28
N ALA A 454 -33.62 -3.27 -6.31
CA ALA A 454 -34.13 -3.43 -7.66
C ALA A 454 -34.87 -4.78 -7.84
N SER A 455 -35.72 -4.86 -8.87
CA SER A 455 -36.30 -6.13 -9.31
C SER A 455 -35.18 -7.13 -9.64
N GLY A 456 -35.25 -8.37 -9.13
CA GLY A 456 -34.30 -9.47 -9.42
C GLY A 456 -33.20 -9.75 -8.38
N THR A 457 -33.13 -8.98 -7.30
CA THR A 457 -32.10 -9.17 -6.24
C THR A 457 -32.31 -10.44 -5.38
N VAL A 458 -31.51 -11.49 -5.59
CA VAL A 458 -31.59 -12.77 -4.86
C VAL A 458 -30.88 -12.71 -3.49
N ILE A 459 -31.59 -13.03 -2.40
CA ILE A 459 -31.04 -13.06 -1.04
C ILE A 459 -30.82 -14.52 -0.60
N GLY A 460 -29.56 -14.89 -0.36
CA GLY A 460 -29.15 -16.26 -0.02
C GLY A 460 -29.64 -16.83 1.32
N LEU A 461 -29.50 -18.16 1.46
CA LEU A 461 -29.87 -18.99 2.61
C LEU A 461 -29.37 -18.44 3.97
N GLY A 462 -30.27 -18.34 4.96
CA GLY A 462 -29.94 -17.97 6.35
C GLY A 462 -29.97 -16.48 6.67
N THR A 463 -30.55 -15.65 5.79
CA THR A 463 -30.66 -14.20 5.98
C THR A 463 -31.86 -13.83 6.87
N THR A 464 -31.63 -13.11 7.97
CA THR A 464 -32.69 -12.64 8.89
C THR A 464 -33.10 -11.20 8.56
N LEU A 465 -34.38 -10.99 8.24
CA LEU A 465 -34.97 -9.68 7.92
C LEU A 465 -35.81 -9.17 9.11
N GLN A 466 -35.58 -7.95 9.62
CA GLN A 466 -36.36 -7.35 10.72
C GLN A 466 -36.80 -5.90 10.38
N GLY A 467 -38.11 -5.62 10.39
CA GLY A 467 -38.65 -4.25 10.21
C GLY A 467 -39.98 -4.15 9.45
N THR A 468 -40.40 -2.91 9.14
CA THR A 468 -41.56 -2.61 8.27
C THR A 468 -41.08 -2.35 6.84
N PHE A 469 -41.51 -3.17 5.89
CA PHE A 469 -41.09 -3.08 4.49
C PHE A 469 -42.14 -2.32 3.66
N SER A 470 -41.74 -1.21 3.04
CA SER A 470 -42.62 -0.41 2.17
C SER A 470 -42.44 -0.85 0.71
N ASP A 471 -43.41 -0.46 -0.12
CA ASP A 471 -43.60 -0.92 -1.51
C ASP A 471 -42.31 -1.02 -2.34
N GLY A 472 -42.18 -2.13 -3.07
CA GLY A 472 -41.03 -2.44 -3.94
C GLY A 472 -39.84 -3.16 -3.27
N LEU A 473 -39.75 -3.19 -1.93
CA LEU A 473 -38.55 -3.68 -1.23
C LEU A 473 -38.36 -5.21 -1.25
N LEU A 474 -39.42 -6.01 -1.47
CA LEU A 474 -39.36 -7.49 -1.46
C LEU A 474 -39.66 -8.14 -2.83
N ALA A 475 -39.96 -7.36 -3.87
CA ALA A 475 -40.41 -7.88 -5.16
C ALA A 475 -39.34 -8.65 -5.98
N GLY A 476 -38.12 -8.81 -5.46
CA GLY A 476 -37.02 -9.57 -6.08
C GLY A 476 -36.37 -10.63 -5.20
N VAL A 477 -36.84 -10.80 -3.95
CA VAL A 477 -36.16 -11.63 -2.95
C VAL A 477 -36.52 -13.11 -3.13
N THR A 478 -35.74 -13.84 -3.93
CA THR A 478 -35.83 -15.30 -4.04
C THR A 478 -35.05 -15.93 -2.90
N THR A 479 -35.72 -16.32 -1.81
CA THR A 479 -35.10 -16.98 -0.68
C THR A 479 -35.29 -18.48 -0.73
N ALA A 480 -34.18 -19.23 -0.80
CA ALA A 480 -34.17 -20.54 -0.18
C ALA A 480 -33.95 -20.32 1.33
N VAL A 481 -34.98 -20.57 2.15
CA VAL A 481 -35.03 -20.51 3.63
C VAL A 481 -34.86 -19.12 4.28
N THR A 482 -36.00 -18.49 4.54
CA THR A 482 -36.17 -17.31 5.42
C THR A 482 -37.26 -17.61 6.44
N THR A 483 -36.97 -17.48 7.74
CA THR A 483 -37.98 -17.59 8.80
C THR A 483 -38.61 -16.22 9.06
N LEU A 484 -39.92 -16.09 8.83
CA LEU A 484 -40.70 -14.92 9.21
C LEU A 484 -41.15 -15.06 10.67
N ALA A 485 -41.02 -14.01 11.49
CA ALA A 485 -41.52 -14.00 12.87
C ALA A 485 -43.03 -13.71 12.93
N THR A 486 -43.72 -14.19 13.98
CA THR A 486 -45.15 -13.98 14.23
C THR A 486 -45.54 -12.49 14.20
N GLY A 487 -46.61 -12.15 13.47
CA GLY A 487 -47.11 -10.76 13.37
C GLY A 487 -46.46 -9.91 12.27
N SER A 488 -45.69 -10.53 11.37
CA SER A 488 -45.16 -9.87 10.16
C SER A 488 -46.30 -9.36 9.25
N ILE A 489 -46.20 -8.12 8.76
CA ILE A 489 -47.17 -7.52 7.83
C ILE A 489 -46.52 -7.31 6.47
N ILE A 490 -47.13 -7.86 5.42
CA ILE A 490 -46.68 -7.73 4.03
C ILE A 490 -47.74 -6.92 3.28
N SER A 491 -47.41 -5.66 3.02
CA SER A 491 -48.31 -4.71 2.37
C SER A 491 -48.50 -4.98 0.86
N SER A 492 -47.56 -5.68 0.21
CA SER A 492 -47.55 -6.15 -1.21
C SER A 492 -46.30 -7.05 -1.48
N GLY A 493 -46.33 -8.03 -2.41
CA GLY A 493 -45.12 -8.79 -2.88
C GLY A 493 -45.21 -10.34 -2.95
N THR A 494 -44.16 -11.03 -3.44
CA THR A 494 -44.07 -12.51 -3.51
C THR A 494 -43.12 -13.07 -2.44
N ILE A 495 -43.50 -14.16 -1.76
CA ILE A 495 -42.70 -14.86 -0.74
C ILE A 495 -42.34 -16.26 -1.24
N ALA A 496 -41.04 -16.54 -1.40
CA ALA A 496 -40.55 -17.90 -1.65
C ALA A 496 -40.24 -18.62 -0.32
N VAL A 497 -41.05 -19.61 0.09
CA VAL A 497 -40.88 -20.37 1.33
C VAL A 497 -40.61 -21.85 1.02
N GLY A 498 -39.38 -22.16 0.60
CA GLY A 498 -38.94 -23.55 0.47
C GLY A 498 -39.04 -24.34 1.80
N SER A 499 -39.42 -25.61 1.72
CA SER A 499 -39.30 -26.74 2.68
C SER A 499 -39.54 -26.53 4.19
N SER A 500 -40.04 -25.36 4.60
CA SER A 500 -40.38 -25.03 5.98
C SER A 500 -41.89 -25.03 6.17
N MET A 501 -42.39 -25.59 7.26
CA MET A 501 -43.83 -25.61 7.53
C MET A 501 -44.37 -24.19 7.80
N LEU A 502 -45.39 -23.77 7.06
CA LEU A 502 -46.23 -22.62 7.42
C LEU A 502 -47.24 -23.07 8.48
N THR A 503 -46.92 -22.88 9.77
CA THR A 503 -47.70 -23.41 10.91
C THR A 503 -48.59 -22.38 11.63
N ALA A 504 -48.56 -21.11 11.23
CA ALA A 504 -49.27 -20.02 11.91
C ALA A 504 -50.03 -19.10 10.95
N ASP A 505 -51.04 -18.38 11.47
CA ASP A 505 -51.93 -17.49 10.73
C ASP A 505 -51.19 -16.27 10.15
N TYR A 506 -51.44 -15.94 8.88
CA TYR A 506 -50.85 -14.80 8.18
C TYR A 506 -51.88 -14.07 7.29
N THR A 507 -51.60 -12.83 6.87
CA THR A 507 -52.45 -12.05 5.95
C THR A 507 -51.62 -11.50 4.79
N ALA A 508 -51.96 -11.90 3.57
CA ALA A 508 -51.34 -11.47 2.33
C ALA A 508 -52.25 -10.44 1.64
N ASN A 509 -51.89 -9.15 1.73
CA ASN A 509 -52.61 -8.10 1.02
C ASN A 509 -52.01 -7.96 -0.39
N SER A 510 -52.65 -8.53 -1.42
CA SER A 510 -52.10 -8.57 -2.79
C SER A 510 -50.70 -9.22 -2.90
N ALA A 511 -50.50 -10.38 -2.26
CA ALA A 511 -49.19 -11.05 -2.15
C ALA A 511 -49.22 -12.56 -2.48
N THR A 512 -48.17 -13.07 -3.12
CA THR A 512 -48.02 -14.47 -3.63
C THR A 512 -47.12 -15.33 -2.73
N ILE A 513 -47.40 -16.63 -2.58
CA ILE A 513 -46.82 -17.52 -1.56
C ILE A 513 -46.35 -18.84 -2.20
N ASP A 514 -45.10 -19.25 -2.05
CA ASP A 514 -44.59 -20.54 -2.56
C ASP A 514 -44.34 -21.56 -1.44
N ALA A 515 -45.16 -22.60 -1.36
CA ALA A 515 -45.37 -23.53 -0.25
C ALA A 515 -45.08 -25.02 -0.60
N SER A 516 -44.02 -25.31 -1.34
CA SER A 516 -43.68 -26.68 -1.81
C SER A 516 -43.34 -27.68 -0.69
N GLY A 517 -44.13 -28.76 -0.60
CA GLY A 517 -43.91 -29.85 0.36
C GLY A 517 -44.47 -29.59 1.76
N THR A 518 -45.41 -28.66 1.87
CA THR A 518 -46.05 -28.29 3.13
C THR A 518 -47.50 -28.74 3.17
N SER A 519 -47.98 -29.14 4.34
CA SER A 519 -49.41 -29.29 4.58
C SER A 519 -49.96 -27.94 5.01
N VAL A 520 -50.76 -27.31 4.15
CA VAL A 520 -51.50 -26.10 4.51
C VAL A 520 -52.73 -26.55 5.32
N SER A 521 -52.64 -26.49 6.65
CA SER A 521 -53.72 -26.94 7.58
C SER A 521 -54.45 -25.79 8.30
N GLY A 522 -54.16 -24.55 7.92
CA GLY A 522 -54.79 -23.36 8.49
C GLY A 522 -56.26 -23.25 8.09
N LEU A 523 -57.11 -22.86 9.04
CA LEU A 523 -58.56 -22.81 8.86
C LEU A 523 -59.00 -21.66 7.91
N TYR A 524 -58.19 -20.61 7.76
CA TYR A 524 -58.47 -19.40 6.97
C TYR A 524 -57.21 -18.81 6.32
N THR A 525 -56.88 -19.26 5.12
CA THR A 525 -55.88 -18.59 4.27
C THR A 525 -56.58 -17.55 3.41
N ILE A 526 -56.29 -16.26 3.65
CA ILE A 526 -56.89 -15.15 2.88
C ILE A 526 -55.81 -14.49 2.02
N ILE A 527 -55.94 -14.71 0.71
CA ILE A 527 -55.20 -13.99 -0.31
C ILE A 527 -56.18 -12.99 -0.92
N THR A 528 -56.02 -11.73 -0.58
CA THR A 528 -56.85 -10.67 -1.18
C THR A 528 -56.38 -10.40 -2.62
N SER A 529 -57.24 -9.77 -3.44
CA SER A 529 -57.04 -9.61 -4.89
C SER A 529 -55.58 -9.32 -5.30
N GLY A 530 -54.97 -10.19 -6.12
CA GLY A 530 -53.59 -10.02 -6.60
C GLY A 530 -52.51 -10.90 -5.95
N GLY A 531 -52.84 -12.09 -5.42
CA GLY A 531 -51.86 -13.06 -4.91
C GLY A 531 -52.18 -14.53 -5.27
N GLY A 532 -51.24 -15.48 -5.06
CA GLY A 532 -51.38 -16.93 -5.40
C GLY A 532 -50.56 -17.92 -4.53
N ILE A 533 -50.67 -19.24 -4.77
CA ILE A 533 -50.03 -20.35 -3.99
C ILE A 533 -49.15 -21.26 -4.89
N SER A 534 -47.94 -21.61 -4.48
CA SER A 534 -47.02 -22.51 -5.19
C SER A 534 -46.58 -23.74 -4.34
N GLY A 535 -46.03 -24.78 -4.97
CA GLY A 535 -45.61 -26.06 -4.39
C GLY A 535 -46.65 -27.12 -3.88
N PRO A 536 -46.34 -28.45 -3.85
CA PRO A 536 -47.35 -29.46 -3.56
C PRO A 536 -48.00 -29.39 -2.19
N THR A 537 -49.34 -29.31 -2.20
CA THR A 537 -50.21 -28.98 -1.08
C THR A 537 -51.53 -29.78 -1.13
N THR A 538 -51.64 -30.78 -0.27
CA THR A 538 -52.90 -31.52 -0.17
C THR A 538 -53.96 -30.66 0.52
N PHE A 539 -54.98 -30.24 -0.23
CA PHE A 539 -56.18 -29.61 0.33
C PHE A 539 -57.12 -30.70 0.87
N THR A 540 -56.98 -31.04 2.14
CA THR A 540 -57.62 -32.23 2.75
C THR A 540 -59.09 -32.06 3.15
N ASN A 541 -59.72 -30.90 2.90
CA ASN A 541 -61.09 -30.62 3.35
C ASN A 541 -62.01 -30.24 2.17
N GLY A 542 -63.05 -31.03 1.94
CA GLY A 542 -64.04 -30.77 0.88
C GLY A 542 -64.75 -29.43 1.11
N GLY A 543 -64.58 -28.48 0.18
CA GLY A 543 -65.18 -27.15 0.26
C GLY A 543 -64.19 -25.97 0.23
N ALA A 544 -62.89 -26.23 0.02
CA ALA A 544 -61.91 -25.15 -0.19
C ALA A 544 -62.34 -24.24 -1.36
N THR A 545 -62.66 -22.98 -1.05
CA THR A 545 -62.94 -21.97 -2.08
C THR A 545 -61.67 -21.16 -2.27
N LEU A 546 -60.92 -21.45 -3.33
CA LEU A 546 -59.81 -20.58 -3.72
C LEU A 546 -60.39 -19.39 -4.48
N ALA A 547 -60.81 -18.37 -3.75
CA ALA A 547 -61.27 -17.11 -4.31
C ALA A 547 -60.06 -16.29 -4.77
N ILE A 548 -59.47 -16.71 -5.88
CA ILE A 548 -58.45 -15.92 -6.55
C ILE A 548 -59.13 -14.78 -7.29
N GLY A 549 -58.88 -13.56 -6.84
CA GLY A 549 -58.67 -12.48 -7.79
C GLY A 549 -57.36 -12.76 -8.51
N SER A 550 -57.42 -13.61 -9.55
CA SER A 550 -56.34 -13.99 -10.49
C SER A 550 -54.99 -14.45 -9.88
N SER A 551 -54.82 -15.75 -9.56
CA SER A 551 -53.55 -16.53 -9.78
C SER A 551 -53.34 -17.85 -8.98
N LEU A 552 -52.76 -18.83 -9.69
CA LEU A 552 -51.76 -19.90 -9.38
C LEU A 552 -51.93 -20.90 -8.20
N LEU A 553 -51.78 -22.18 -8.56
CA LEU A 553 -51.65 -23.39 -7.75
C LEU A 553 -50.56 -24.31 -8.32
N SER A 554 -50.23 -25.36 -7.59
CA SER A 554 -48.99 -26.10 -7.73
C SER A 554 -49.15 -27.60 -7.78
N SER A 555 -48.14 -28.37 -7.34
CA SER A 555 -48.04 -29.79 -7.63
C SER A 555 -48.87 -30.63 -6.67
N GLY A 556 -49.10 -31.93 -6.79
CA GLY A 556 -49.79 -32.72 -5.73
C GLY A 556 -51.13 -32.18 -5.17
N GLN A 557 -51.79 -31.25 -5.85
CA GLN A 557 -53.05 -30.64 -5.44
C GLN A 557 -54.18 -31.61 -5.77
N SER A 558 -54.65 -32.32 -4.77
CA SER A 558 -55.84 -33.14 -4.96
C SER A 558 -57.07 -32.27 -4.83
N PHE A 559 -57.90 -32.25 -5.89
CA PHE A 559 -59.19 -31.57 -5.94
C PHE A 559 -60.29 -32.63 -6.07
N THR A 560 -61.36 -32.55 -5.28
CA THR A 560 -62.51 -33.48 -5.36
C THR A 560 -63.49 -33.05 -6.47
N ALA A 561 -64.32 -33.96 -7.00
CA ALA A 561 -65.23 -33.70 -8.13
C ALA A 561 -66.13 -32.45 -7.95
N GLY A 562 -66.36 -31.69 -9.03
CA GLY A 562 -67.12 -30.43 -9.00
C GLY A 562 -66.33 -29.22 -8.46
N SER A 563 -65.04 -29.37 -8.19
CA SER A 563 -64.14 -28.25 -7.88
C SER A 563 -64.09 -27.28 -9.07
N SER A 564 -64.28 -25.99 -8.80
CA SER A 564 -64.19 -24.94 -9.81
C SER A 564 -62.89 -24.16 -9.69
N LEU A 565 -62.10 -24.22 -10.74
CA LEU A 565 -60.92 -23.41 -10.93
C LEU A 565 -61.39 -22.06 -11.51
N GLY A 566 -61.16 -20.93 -10.82
CA GLY A 566 -61.54 -19.60 -11.32
C GLY A 566 -60.77 -19.20 -12.61
N VAL A 567 -61.11 -18.07 -13.23
CA VAL A 567 -60.38 -17.58 -14.43
C VAL A 567 -58.87 -17.42 -14.17
N ASN A 568 -58.02 -17.81 -15.12
CA ASN A 568 -56.55 -17.80 -14.99
C ASN A 568 -56.05 -18.65 -13.82
N PHE A 569 -56.51 -19.89 -13.80
CA PHE A 569 -56.03 -20.92 -12.90
C PHE A 569 -54.86 -21.65 -13.50
N THR A 570 -53.95 -22.17 -12.69
CA THR A 570 -52.79 -22.95 -13.13
C THR A 570 -52.51 -23.94 -12.01
N THR A 571 -52.44 -25.25 -12.28
CA THR A 571 -52.11 -26.30 -11.29
C THR A 571 -50.77 -26.94 -11.64
N SER A 572 -49.70 -26.40 -11.10
CA SER A 572 -48.35 -26.79 -11.49
C SER A 572 -47.86 -28.03 -10.74
N GLY A 573 -48.23 -29.24 -11.18
CA GLY A 573 -47.65 -30.54 -10.77
C GLY A 573 -48.59 -31.49 -9.98
N ALA A 574 -49.87 -31.12 -9.85
CA ALA A 574 -50.96 -31.88 -9.27
C ALA A 574 -51.47 -32.87 -10.28
N THR A 575 -51.37 -34.17 -9.97
CA THR A 575 -52.15 -35.15 -10.71
C THR A 575 -53.61 -34.74 -10.51
N VAL A 576 -54.16 -33.99 -11.45
CA VAL A 576 -55.53 -33.52 -11.42
C VAL A 576 -56.27 -34.57 -12.20
N THR A 577 -56.84 -35.54 -11.51
CA THR A 577 -57.82 -36.40 -12.15
C THR A 577 -59.01 -35.53 -12.51
N THR A 578 -59.07 -35.14 -13.78
CA THR A 578 -60.21 -34.42 -14.32
C THR A 578 -61.39 -35.40 -14.42
N THR A 579 -62.60 -34.90 -14.24
CA THR A 579 -63.82 -35.65 -14.58
C THR A 579 -64.34 -35.06 -15.90
N ALA A 580 -65.18 -35.80 -16.63
CA ALA A 580 -65.71 -35.38 -17.93
C ALA A 580 -66.15 -33.91 -17.93
N ASP A 581 -65.96 -33.22 -19.06
CA ASP A 581 -66.42 -31.83 -19.28
C ASP A 581 -65.70 -30.74 -18.46
N MET A 582 -64.45 -30.97 -18.05
CA MET A 582 -63.62 -29.92 -17.43
C MET A 582 -63.18 -28.86 -18.45
N THR A 583 -63.39 -27.57 -18.13
CA THR A 583 -62.90 -26.45 -18.95
C THR A 583 -61.67 -25.82 -18.32
N LEU A 584 -60.54 -25.91 -19.02
CA LEU A 584 -59.25 -25.38 -18.57
C LEU A 584 -59.00 -24.05 -19.30
N THR A 585 -59.31 -22.96 -18.61
CA THR A 585 -59.18 -21.61 -19.18
C THR A 585 -57.72 -21.23 -19.42
N THR A 586 -57.47 -20.09 -20.08
CA THR A 586 -56.11 -19.81 -20.58
C THR A 586 -55.10 -19.77 -19.46
N GLY A 587 -53.96 -20.42 -19.67
CA GLY A 587 -52.94 -20.58 -18.64
C GLY A 587 -53.25 -21.68 -17.62
N THR A 588 -54.26 -22.53 -17.86
CA THR A 588 -54.48 -23.69 -16.98
C THR A 588 -53.59 -24.87 -17.33
N VAL A 589 -52.52 -24.97 -16.56
CA VAL A 589 -51.57 -26.07 -16.50
C VAL A 589 -52.09 -27.14 -15.55
N ILE A 590 -51.91 -28.41 -15.90
CA ILE A 590 -52.38 -29.62 -15.20
C ILE A 590 -51.20 -30.59 -15.10
N ALA A 591 -51.12 -31.45 -14.10
CA ALA A 591 -49.97 -32.36 -14.01
C ALA A 591 -50.21 -33.78 -14.49
N SER A 592 -49.27 -34.66 -14.17
CA SER A 592 -49.10 -35.97 -14.75
C SER A 592 -49.95 -37.05 -14.14
N GLY A 593 -50.20 -38.17 -14.83
CA GLY A 593 -51.17 -39.17 -14.38
C GLY A 593 -52.61 -38.65 -14.28
N SER A 594 -52.81 -37.38 -14.66
CA SER A 594 -54.10 -36.76 -14.86
C SER A 594 -54.74 -37.44 -16.04
N VAL A 595 -55.87 -38.09 -15.79
CA VAL A 595 -56.71 -38.59 -16.86
C VAL A 595 -57.49 -37.40 -17.39
N LEU A 596 -57.18 -36.97 -18.61
CA LEU A 596 -57.98 -36.04 -19.40
C LEU A 596 -58.91 -36.90 -20.26
N THR A 597 -60.22 -36.72 -20.08
CA THR A 597 -61.26 -37.49 -20.77
C THR A 597 -61.70 -36.79 -22.08
N GLU A 598 -62.47 -37.44 -22.95
CA GLU A 598 -62.91 -36.91 -24.27
C GLU A 598 -63.33 -35.42 -24.24
N ASP A 599 -63.06 -34.69 -25.31
CA ASP A 599 -63.46 -33.29 -25.52
C ASP A 599 -62.90 -32.25 -24.51
N THR A 600 -61.86 -32.61 -23.74
CA THR A 600 -61.18 -31.66 -22.86
C THR A 600 -60.46 -30.58 -23.69
N SER A 601 -61.01 -29.36 -23.72
CA SER A 601 -60.40 -28.24 -24.45
C SER A 601 -59.31 -27.56 -23.64
N LEU A 602 -58.07 -27.67 -24.13
CA LEU A 602 -56.91 -26.94 -23.62
C LEU A 602 -56.78 -25.61 -24.38
N SER A 603 -57.05 -24.48 -23.71
CA SER A 603 -56.73 -23.18 -24.30
C SER A 603 -55.21 -22.92 -24.26
N ALA A 604 -54.72 -21.94 -25.04
CA ALA A 604 -53.28 -21.86 -25.31
C ALA A 604 -52.40 -21.92 -24.05
N ASN A 605 -51.33 -22.70 -24.16
CA ASN A 605 -50.39 -23.01 -23.08
C ASN A 605 -51.00 -23.77 -21.88
N ALA A 606 -52.09 -24.50 -22.09
CA ALA A 606 -52.45 -25.52 -21.13
C ALA A 606 -51.45 -26.69 -21.21
N TYR A 607 -51.01 -27.16 -20.05
CA TYR A 607 -49.94 -28.16 -19.90
C TYR A 607 -50.51 -29.44 -19.28
N VAL A 608 -49.97 -30.61 -19.63
CA VAL A 608 -50.28 -31.90 -19.00
C VAL A 608 -48.97 -32.58 -18.59
N GLY A 609 -48.83 -33.01 -17.33
CA GLY A 609 -47.53 -33.46 -16.80
C GLY A 609 -47.09 -34.90 -17.17
N ALA A 610 -45.84 -35.25 -16.82
CA ALA A 610 -45.17 -36.56 -17.02
C ALA A 610 -45.41 -37.66 -15.95
N GLY A 611 -46.02 -38.81 -16.30
CA GLY A 611 -46.26 -39.98 -15.42
C GLY A 611 -47.42 -40.90 -15.87
N THR A 612 -47.09 -42.18 -16.15
CA THR A 612 -47.87 -43.30 -16.77
C THR A 612 -48.94 -42.94 -17.81
N THR A 613 -48.63 -43.33 -19.06
CA THR A 613 -49.49 -43.39 -20.26
C THR A 613 -50.75 -42.55 -20.17
N PHE A 614 -50.66 -41.33 -20.66
CA PHE A 614 -51.84 -40.57 -20.98
C PHE A 614 -52.43 -41.09 -22.32
N THR A 615 -53.74 -41.12 -22.45
CA THR A 615 -54.42 -41.53 -23.70
C THR A 615 -55.21 -40.34 -24.21
N LEU A 616 -54.90 -39.90 -25.43
CA LEU A 616 -55.70 -38.93 -26.17
C LEU A 616 -56.58 -39.71 -27.14
N THR A 617 -57.87 -39.43 -27.11
CA THR A 617 -58.85 -40.07 -27.98
C THR A 617 -59.25 -39.07 -29.06
N ALA A 618 -58.58 -39.15 -30.23
CA ALA A 618 -58.83 -38.48 -31.53
C ALA A 618 -59.08 -36.95 -31.55
N ASP A 619 -58.75 -36.28 -32.66
CA ASP A 619 -59.20 -34.91 -32.99
C ASP A 619 -58.89 -33.77 -31.99
N MET A 620 -57.83 -33.91 -31.17
CA MET A 620 -57.43 -32.89 -30.18
C MET A 620 -56.63 -31.73 -30.83
N THR A 621 -56.90 -30.49 -30.41
CA THR A 621 -56.11 -29.31 -30.83
C THR A 621 -55.24 -28.80 -29.69
N LEU A 622 -53.92 -28.83 -29.87
CA LEU A 622 -52.96 -28.31 -28.91
C LEU A 622 -52.31 -27.04 -29.47
N ALA A 623 -52.52 -25.90 -28.79
CA ALA A 623 -51.91 -24.63 -29.22
C ALA A 623 -50.38 -24.62 -28.97
N ALA A 624 -49.67 -23.66 -29.58
CA ALA A 624 -48.20 -23.65 -29.61
C ALA A 624 -47.65 -23.65 -28.19
N GLY A 625 -46.67 -24.51 -27.90
CA GLY A 625 -46.14 -24.65 -26.54
C GLY A 625 -46.96 -25.53 -25.58
N SER A 626 -47.95 -26.29 -26.07
CA SER A 626 -48.50 -27.42 -25.29
C SER A 626 -47.45 -28.54 -25.21
N ASN A 627 -47.35 -29.29 -24.11
CA ASN A 627 -46.24 -30.21 -23.86
C ASN A 627 -46.71 -31.52 -23.23
N LEU A 628 -46.12 -32.67 -23.61
CA LEU A 628 -46.69 -33.98 -23.36
C LEU A 628 -45.63 -35.06 -23.18
N THR A 629 -45.58 -35.63 -21.99
CA THR A 629 -44.32 -36.20 -21.48
C THR A 629 -44.37 -37.70 -21.14
N THR A 630 -45.32 -38.47 -21.70
CA THR A 630 -45.38 -39.94 -21.53
C THR A 630 -45.67 -40.70 -22.84
N SER A 631 -45.30 -41.98 -22.91
CA SER A 631 -45.56 -42.83 -24.08
C SER A 631 -47.05 -42.94 -24.33
N GLY A 632 -47.48 -42.73 -25.57
CA GLY A 632 -48.91 -42.67 -25.90
C GLY A 632 -49.15 -42.81 -27.39
N THR A 633 -50.32 -43.34 -27.73
CA THR A 633 -50.83 -43.32 -29.10
C THR A 633 -51.48 -41.97 -29.36
N LEU A 634 -50.95 -41.26 -30.35
CA LEU A 634 -51.60 -40.08 -30.91
C LEU A 634 -52.51 -40.53 -32.06
N GLY A 635 -53.71 -39.96 -32.14
CA GLY A 635 -54.64 -40.21 -33.24
C GLY A 635 -54.23 -39.48 -34.52
N ASP A 636 -54.88 -39.86 -35.62
CA ASP A 636 -54.62 -39.33 -36.96
C ASP A 636 -54.81 -37.80 -37.02
N ASP A 637 -54.09 -37.12 -37.92
CA ASP A 637 -54.17 -35.68 -38.21
C ASP A 637 -53.97 -34.73 -37.00
N THR A 638 -53.42 -35.24 -35.89
CA THR A 638 -53.07 -34.44 -34.70
C THR A 638 -52.11 -33.29 -35.08
N THR A 639 -52.52 -32.05 -34.81
CA THR A 639 -51.72 -30.85 -35.13
C THR A 639 -50.96 -30.35 -33.90
N LEU A 640 -49.62 -30.38 -34.00
CA LEU A 640 -48.70 -29.97 -32.94
C LEU A 640 -47.95 -28.71 -33.38
N SER A 641 -48.37 -27.56 -32.86
CA SER A 641 -47.77 -26.27 -33.22
C SER A 641 -46.40 -26.06 -32.56
N ASN A 642 -45.61 -25.08 -33.02
CA ASN A 642 -44.17 -24.90 -32.71
C ASN A 642 -43.75 -25.17 -31.24
N ALA A 643 -42.56 -25.78 -31.09
CA ALA A 643 -41.80 -26.09 -29.87
C ALA A 643 -42.41 -27.18 -28.98
N TRP A 644 -42.71 -28.33 -29.59
CA TRP A 644 -43.45 -29.42 -28.98
C TRP A 644 -42.54 -30.55 -28.47
N TYR A 645 -42.50 -30.82 -27.17
CA TYR A 645 -41.52 -31.75 -26.59
C TYR A 645 -42.20 -33.02 -26.07
N ASN A 646 -41.60 -34.19 -26.35
CA ASN A 646 -42.07 -35.47 -25.86
C ASN A 646 -40.92 -36.38 -25.38
N THR A 647 -41.17 -37.05 -24.25
CA THR A 647 -40.21 -37.88 -23.52
C THR A 647 -40.63 -39.35 -23.35
N GLY A 648 -41.74 -39.84 -23.94
CA GLY A 648 -42.05 -41.28 -24.05
C GLY A 648 -42.41 -41.71 -25.49
N ALA A 649 -42.20 -42.98 -25.85
CA ALA A 649 -42.36 -43.44 -27.25
C ALA A 649 -43.77 -43.12 -27.77
N ILE A 650 -43.85 -42.39 -28.88
CA ILE A 650 -45.11 -42.08 -29.55
C ILE A 650 -45.22 -42.92 -30.82
N SER A 651 -46.38 -43.54 -31.00
CA SER A 651 -46.76 -44.21 -32.24
C SER A 651 -47.97 -43.51 -32.82
N VAL A 652 -47.85 -43.10 -34.09
CA VAL A 652 -48.97 -42.57 -34.86
C VAL A 652 -49.66 -43.75 -35.54
N ALA A 653 -50.97 -43.88 -35.32
CA ALA A 653 -51.76 -45.02 -35.79
C ALA A 653 -52.13 -44.92 -37.30
N GLY A 654 -51.14 -44.63 -38.15
CA GLY A 654 -51.30 -44.49 -39.60
C GLY A 654 -51.52 -43.03 -40.06
N GLY A 655 -50.99 -42.66 -41.23
CA GLY A 655 -51.16 -41.30 -41.79
C GLY A 655 -50.07 -40.28 -41.40
N SER A 656 -50.28 -38.99 -41.72
CA SER A 656 -49.26 -37.94 -41.58
C SER A 656 -49.45 -37.06 -40.34
N MET A 657 -48.35 -36.53 -39.79
CA MET A 657 -48.35 -35.55 -38.70
C MET A 657 -47.56 -34.29 -39.08
N THR A 658 -47.95 -33.14 -38.53
CA THR A 658 -47.19 -31.88 -38.67
C THR A 658 -46.58 -31.47 -37.34
N LEU A 659 -45.25 -31.39 -37.29
CA LEU A 659 -44.47 -30.95 -36.13
C LEU A 659 -43.90 -29.55 -36.33
N GLY A 660 -44.30 -28.61 -35.49
CA GLY A 660 -43.73 -27.27 -35.50
C GLY A 660 -42.25 -27.20 -35.05
N ALA A 661 -41.60 -26.05 -35.26
CA ALA A 661 -40.17 -25.84 -35.01
C ALA A 661 -39.73 -26.05 -33.55
N ASN A 662 -38.55 -26.63 -33.27
CA ASN A 662 -38.01 -26.90 -31.91
C ASN A 662 -38.74 -28.01 -31.13
N SER A 663 -39.25 -29.02 -31.83
CA SER A 663 -39.99 -30.12 -31.21
C SER A 663 -39.06 -31.32 -30.94
N SER A 664 -39.29 -32.17 -29.93
CA SER A 664 -38.39 -33.29 -29.57
C SER A 664 -39.18 -34.58 -29.34
N LEU A 665 -38.66 -35.74 -29.75
CA LEU A 665 -39.32 -37.05 -29.57
C LEU A 665 -38.48 -38.03 -28.74
N ALA A 666 -39.15 -39.00 -28.13
CA ALA A 666 -38.51 -40.01 -27.30
C ALA A 666 -38.09 -41.26 -28.09
N THR A 667 -37.23 -42.09 -27.49
CA THR A 667 -36.69 -43.34 -28.05
C THR A 667 -37.77 -44.37 -28.45
N ALA A 668 -37.59 -45.01 -29.61
CA ALA A 668 -38.52 -45.95 -30.24
C ALA A 668 -39.85 -45.33 -30.73
N SER A 669 -39.87 -44.02 -31.00
CA SER A 669 -41.02 -43.36 -31.61
C SER A 669 -41.06 -43.65 -33.11
N VAL A 670 -42.25 -43.92 -33.66
CA VAL A 670 -42.42 -44.25 -35.08
C VAL A 670 -43.29 -43.18 -35.73
N LEU A 671 -42.68 -42.39 -36.61
CA LEU A 671 -43.39 -41.47 -37.49
C LEU A 671 -43.76 -42.20 -38.79
N ALA A 672 -44.92 -41.87 -39.36
CA ALA A 672 -45.41 -42.44 -40.60
C ALA A 672 -45.06 -41.56 -41.84
N GLU A 673 -45.14 -42.17 -43.03
CA GLU A 673 -44.71 -41.60 -44.32
C GLU A 673 -45.28 -40.20 -44.60
N GLY A 674 -44.45 -39.27 -45.08
CA GLY A 674 -44.87 -37.91 -45.47
C GLY A 674 -44.96 -36.87 -44.34
N SER A 675 -44.51 -37.19 -43.12
CA SER A 675 -44.48 -36.26 -41.97
C SER A 675 -43.48 -35.10 -42.15
N SER A 676 -43.78 -33.91 -41.60
CA SER A 676 -42.94 -32.70 -41.78
C SER A 676 -42.48 -32.05 -40.45
N ILE A 677 -41.23 -31.54 -40.41
CA ILE A 677 -40.56 -30.96 -39.23
C ILE A 677 -40.18 -29.49 -39.50
N GLY A 678 -40.70 -28.55 -38.70
CA GLY A 678 -40.55 -27.11 -38.94
C GLY A 678 -39.29 -26.44 -38.36
N GLY A 679 -38.43 -27.15 -37.62
CA GLY A 679 -37.29 -26.59 -36.85
C GLY A 679 -36.50 -27.65 -36.07
N THR A 680 -35.62 -27.25 -35.15
CA THR A 680 -34.65 -28.10 -34.44
C THR A 680 -35.27 -29.33 -33.72
N VAL A 681 -34.80 -30.57 -33.94
CA VAL A 681 -35.33 -31.79 -33.27
C VAL A 681 -34.22 -32.65 -32.67
N THR A 682 -34.43 -33.20 -31.47
CA THR A 682 -33.52 -34.13 -30.79
C THR A 682 -34.15 -35.53 -30.70
N LEU A 683 -33.43 -36.59 -31.11
CA LEU A 683 -33.89 -38.00 -31.09
C LEU A 683 -33.03 -38.86 -30.16
N ALA A 684 -33.66 -39.65 -29.30
CA ALA A 684 -33.09 -40.09 -28.03
C ALA A 684 -32.67 -41.57 -27.91
N ASN A 685 -32.20 -42.25 -28.98
CA ASN A 685 -31.29 -43.44 -29.00
C ASN A 685 -31.66 -44.52 -30.07
N ALA A 686 -30.69 -44.92 -30.89
CA ALA A 686 -30.70 -46.03 -31.87
C ALA A 686 -31.93 -46.11 -32.81
N GLU A 687 -32.38 -44.96 -33.33
CA GLU A 687 -33.48 -44.92 -34.30
C GLU A 687 -32.97 -44.93 -35.75
N THR A 688 -33.58 -45.77 -36.58
CA THR A 688 -33.29 -45.84 -38.02
C THR A 688 -34.19 -44.86 -38.75
N VAL A 689 -33.61 -43.75 -39.20
CA VAL A 689 -34.27 -42.82 -40.11
C VAL A 689 -34.08 -43.34 -41.53
N ASP A 690 -35.08 -44.01 -42.09
CA ASP A 690 -35.06 -44.50 -43.48
C ASP A 690 -35.94 -43.62 -44.36
N SER A 691 -35.35 -42.98 -45.36
CA SER A 691 -36.12 -42.42 -46.47
C SER A 691 -35.28 -42.36 -47.74
N ALA A 692 -35.87 -42.90 -48.82
CA ALA A 692 -35.35 -42.80 -50.18
C ALA A 692 -35.56 -41.40 -50.79
N THR A 693 -36.34 -40.50 -50.18
CA THR A 693 -36.45 -39.08 -50.61
C THR A 693 -36.81 -38.14 -49.45
N ASP A 694 -35.91 -37.18 -49.21
CA ASP A 694 -36.03 -35.88 -48.53
C ASP A 694 -36.79 -35.80 -47.19
N MET A 695 -36.12 -36.20 -46.09
CA MET A 695 -36.42 -35.68 -44.75
C MET A 695 -35.71 -34.33 -44.54
N ARG A 696 -36.44 -33.31 -44.06
CA ARG A 696 -35.89 -31.95 -43.85
C ARG A 696 -35.63 -31.72 -42.35
N LEU A 697 -34.35 -31.64 -41.95
CA LEU A 697 -33.93 -31.31 -40.58
C LEU A 697 -33.37 -29.88 -40.52
N ALA A 698 -33.76 -29.11 -39.50
CA ALA A 698 -33.30 -27.74 -39.28
C ALA A 698 -32.13 -27.64 -38.29
N GLY A 699 -31.46 -26.49 -38.26
CA GLY A 699 -30.21 -26.25 -37.54
C GLY A 699 -30.27 -26.33 -36.04
N GLY A 700 -29.32 -27.07 -35.45
CA GLY A 700 -29.24 -27.36 -34.02
C GLY A 700 -29.86 -28.71 -33.63
N SER A 701 -30.33 -29.50 -34.59
CA SER A 701 -30.89 -30.83 -34.30
C SER A 701 -29.77 -31.73 -33.74
N THR A 702 -30.06 -32.57 -32.75
CA THR A 702 -29.05 -33.37 -32.04
C THR A 702 -29.38 -34.86 -32.03
N LEU A 703 -28.39 -35.70 -32.33
CA LEU A 703 -28.56 -37.15 -32.50
C LEU A 703 -27.85 -37.93 -31.39
N ALA A 704 -28.53 -38.92 -30.83
CA ALA A 704 -27.97 -39.82 -29.83
C ALA A 704 -26.81 -40.71 -30.34
N SER A 705 -25.98 -41.19 -29.41
CA SER A 705 -24.85 -42.11 -29.68
C SER A 705 -25.36 -43.44 -30.24
N GLY A 706 -24.75 -43.91 -31.34
CA GLY A 706 -25.17 -45.10 -32.09
C GLY A 706 -26.22 -44.85 -33.18
N SER A 707 -26.67 -43.60 -33.38
CA SER A 707 -27.56 -43.25 -34.49
C SER A 707 -26.80 -43.20 -35.82
N THR A 708 -27.29 -43.88 -36.85
CA THR A 708 -26.67 -43.92 -38.18
C THR A 708 -27.33 -42.94 -39.14
N ILE A 709 -26.56 -41.95 -39.61
CA ILE A 709 -26.94 -41.08 -40.73
C ILE A 709 -26.45 -41.74 -42.01
N THR A 710 -27.38 -42.14 -42.89
CA THR A 710 -27.08 -42.77 -44.18
C THR A 710 -26.57 -41.74 -45.19
N ALA A 711 -25.66 -42.20 -46.08
CA ALA A 711 -25.05 -41.38 -47.11
C ALA A 711 -26.13 -40.78 -48.04
N GLY A 712 -26.05 -39.46 -48.30
CA GLY A 712 -27.01 -38.74 -49.14
C GLY A 712 -27.96 -37.80 -48.37
N THR A 713 -27.91 -37.79 -47.04
CA THR A 713 -28.69 -36.88 -46.19
C THR A 713 -28.17 -35.44 -46.31
N PHE A 714 -29.04 -34.48 -46.65
CA PHE A 714 -28.69 -33.06 -46.84
C PHE A 714 -28.94 -32.24 -45.58
N LEU A 715 -27.90 -31.62 -45.03
CA LEU A 715 -27.95 -30.78 -43.84
C LEU A 715 -28.05 -29.31 -44.23
N THR A 716 -29.14 -28.65 -43.83
CA THR A 716 -29.36 -27.23 -44.17
C THR A 716 -28.77 -26.27 -43.14
N ASN A 717 -28.40 -26.76 -41.95
CA ASN A 717 -27.75 -26.06 -40.84
C ASN A 717 -26.89 -27.07 -39.99
N ASP A 718 -26.06 -26.61 -39.04
CA ASP A 718 -25.18 -27.46 -38.18
C ASP A 718 -25.96 -28.47 -37.31
N VAL A 719 -25.41 -29.66 -37.06
CA VAL A 719 -25.98 -30.78 -36.26
C VAL A 719 -24.93 -31.35 -35.30
N VAL A 720 -25.26 -31.64 -34.04
CA VAL A 720 -24.28 -32.16 -33.04
C VAL A 720 -24.65 -33.58 -32.60
N ALA A 721 -23.69 -34.50 -32.58
CA ALA A 721 -23.86 -35.87 -32.10
C ALA A 721 -23.53 -36.02 -30.60
N ASN A 722 -24.05 -37.06 -29.96
CA ASN A 722 -23.97 -37.25 -28.49
C ASN A 722 -22.61 -37.80 -28.00
N ASP A 723 -21.64 -38.02 -28.89
CA ASP A 723 -20.21 -38.15 -28.54
C ASP A 723 -19.49 -36.79 -28.52
N GLY A 724 -20.25 -35.71 -28.76
CA GLY A 724 -19.79 -34.33 -28.73
C GLY A 724 -19.34 -33.80 -30.08
N VAL A 725 -19.45 -34.57 -31.17
CA VAL A 725 -18.95 -34.13 -32.48
C VAL A 725 -20.00 -33.27 -33.21
N THR A 726 -19.63 -32.02 -33.50
CA THR A 726 -20.44 -31.06 -34.27
C THR A 726 -20.18 -31.15 -35.77
N TYR A 727 -21.25 -31.30 -36.54
CA TYR A 727 -21.31 -31.52 -37.98
C TYR A 727 -21.98 -30.34 -38.69
N ARG A 728 -21.20 -29.42 -39.26
CA ARG A 728 -21.69 -28.11 -39.72
C ARG A 728 -22.47 -28.12 -41.04
N ALA A 729 -23.39 -27.17 -41.18
CA ALA A 729 -24.17 -26.84 -42.37
C ALA A 729 -23.28 -26.57 -43.57
N GLY A 730 -23.56 -27.23 -44.69
CA GLY A 730 -22.77 -27.05 -45.91
C GLY A 730 -21.32 -27.58 -45.81
N ALA A 731 -20.92 -28.24 -44.72
CA ALA A 731 -19.64 -28.93 -44.61
C ALA A 731 -19.80 -30.43 -44.82
N ALA A 732 -18.88 -31.02 -45.58
CA ALA A 732 -18.54 -32.43 -45.45
C ALA A 732 -17.57 -32.61 -44.26
N LEU A 733 -18.13 -32.71 -43.05
CA LEU A 733 -17.63 -33.34 -41.80
C LEU A 733 -16.10 -33.51 -41.53
N ALA A 734 -15.56 -32.83 -40.49
CA ALA A 734 -14.19 -33.01 -39.93
C ALA A 734 -13.97 -32.62 -38.40
N ALA A 735 -14.89 -32.95 -37.46
CA ALA A 735 -14.85 -33.14 -35.95
C ALA A 735 -14.16 -32.22 -34.84
N ASP A 736 -14.69 -32.26 -33.59
CA ASP A 736 -14.25 -31.68 -32.25
C ASP A 736 -13.15 -32.52 -31.51
N ILE A 737 -12.36 -31.96 -30.55
CA ILE A 737 -11.20 -32.64 -29.89
C ILE A 737 -11.37 -32.91 -28.38
N VAL A 738 -11.44 -34.18 -27.99
CA VAL A 738 -11.31 -34.69 -26.62
C VAL A 738 -10.10 -35.63 -26.56
N THR A 739 -9.04 -35.27 -25.82
CA THR A 739 -7.80 -36.09 -25.78
C THR A 739 -7.67 -36.86 -24.47
N SER A 740 -7.47 -38.16 -24.55
CA SER A 740 -7.16 -39.01 -23.39
C SER A 740 -5.67 -39.02 -22.97
N GLY A 741 -4.81 -38.19 -23.58
CA GLY A 741 -3.37 -38.06 -23.28
C GLY A 741 -2.82 -36.63 -23.39
N SER A 742 -1.58 -36.38 -22.93
CA SER A 742 -0.96 -35.04 -22.86
C SER A 742 -0.77 -34.41 -24.25
N THR A 743 -1.18 -33.14 -24.40
CA THR A 743 -1.19 -32.42 -25.68
C THR A 743 -0.47 -31.06 -25.55
N SER A 744 0.33 -30.67 -26.55
CA SER A 744 1.06 -29.39 -26.57
C SER A 744 0.53 -28.46 -27.67
N ILE A 745 0.02 -27.30 -27.28
CA ILE A 745 -0.59 -26.30 -28.17
C ILE A 745 0.39 -25.13 -28.29
N THR A 746 1.13 -25.07 -29.41
CA THR A 746 2.27 -24.16 -29.60
C THR A 746 1.98 -22.93 -30.47
N LYS A 747 0.72 -22.74 -30.87
CA LYS A 747 0.23 -21.54 -31.59
C LYS A 747 -1.11 -21.10 -31.01
N THR A 748 -1.45 -19.83 -31.23
CA THR A 748 -2.69 -19.20 -30.74
C THR A 748 -3.92 -19.98 -31.22
N MET A 749 -4.59 -20.65 -30.28
CA MET A 749 -5.86 -21.34 -30.50
C MET A 749 -6.84 -20.93 -29.41
N THR A 750 -8.07 -20.60 -29.79
CA THR A 750 -9.15 -20.33 -28.85
C THR A 750 -9.82 -21.65 -28.48
N LEU A 751 -9.63 -22.10 -27.25
CA LEU A 751 -10.31 -23.29 -26.74
C LEU A 751 -11.71 -22.92 -26.28
N ASN A 752 -12.71 -23.70 -26.67
CA ASN A 752 -14.09 -23.47 -26.26
C ASN A 752 -14.30 -23.96 -24.82
N GLY A 753 -15.14 -23.27 -24.05
CA GLY A 753 -15.47 -23.69 -22.69
C GLY A 753 -16.08 -25.09 -22.68
N GLY A 754 -15.39 -26.05 -22.04
CA GLY A 754 -15.74 -27.48 -22.05
C GLY A 754 -14.61 -28.39 -22.56
N SER A 755 -13.55 -27.84 -23.15
CA SER A 755 -12.36 -28.61 -23.51
C SER A 755 -11.64 -29.15 -22.27
N ILE A 756 -11.48 -30.47 -22.19
CA ILE A 756 -10.76 -31.14 -21.09
C ILE A 756 -9.38 -31.57 -21.61
N LEU A 757 -8.31 -31.01 -21.04
CA LEU A 757 -6.94 -31.43 -21.30
C LEU A 757 -6.47 -32.39 -20.20
N ALA A 758 -5.78 -33.46 -20.60
CA ALA A 758 -5.16 -34.37 -19.64
C ALA A 758 -4.03 -33.68 -18.85
N ALA A 759 -3.78 -34.12 -17.62
CA ALA A 759 -2.69 -33.63 -16.78
C ALA A 759 -1.32 -33.72 -17.51
N GLY A 760 -0.51 -32.67 -17.43
CA GLY A 760 0.77 -32.55 -18.16
C GLY A 760 0.69 -31.88 -19.54
N SER A 761 -0.47 -31.37 -19.94
CA SER A 761 -0.62 -30.57 -21.16
C SER A 761 -0.04 -29.15 -20.99
N THR A 762 0.72 -28.64 -21.98
CA THR A 762 1.39 -27.33 -21.92
C THR A 762 0.68 -26.30 -22.82
N LEU A 763 0.25 -25.18 -22.22
CA LEU A 763 -0.37 -24.03 -22.92
C LEU A 763 0.59 -22.82 -22.86
N ALA A 764 0.82 -22.14 -23.99
CA ALA A 764 1.52 -20.86 -24.01
C ALA A 764 0.57 -19.70 -23.65
N ALA A 765 0.97 -18.80 -22.75
CA ALA A 765 0.14 -17.70 -22.26
C ALA A 765 -0.02 -16.57 -23.30
N ASN A 766 -1.24 -16.00 -23.40
CA ASN A 766 -1.52 -14.78 -24.15
C ASN A 766 -1.37 -13.57 -23.20
N SER A 767 -0.18 -12.98 -23.13
CA SER A 767 0.05 -11.74 -22.39
C SER A 767 -0.24 -10.53 -23.30
N VAL A 768 -1.38 -9.88 -23.10
CA VAL A 768 -1.58 -8.51 -23.59
C VAL A 768 -0.77 -7.60 -22.66
N ALA A 769 0.24 -6.96 -23.21
CA ALA A 769 1.17 -6.09 -22.49
C ALA A 769 0.43 -5.04 -21.64
N ALA A 770 0.74 -5.00 -20.35
CA ALA A 770 0.63 -3.76 -19.60
C ALA A 770 1.46 -2.70 -20.36
N GLU A 771 0.91 -1.53 -20.63
CA GLU A 771 1.67 -0.44 -21.25
C GLU A 771 2.86 -0.07 -20.35
N ASN A 772 4.02 -0.64 -20.68
CA ASN A 772 5.39 -0.17 -20.62
C ASN A 772 5.75 0.81 -19.48
N ALA A 773 5.37 0.54 -18.24
CA ALA A 773 5.88 1.24 -17.05
C ALA A 773 6.79 0.30 -16.25
N ALA A 774 8.09 0.57 -16.26
CA ALA A 774 9.04 -0.16 -15.43
C ALA A 774 8.79 0.25 -13.97
N ILE A 775 8.09 -0.60 -13.20
CA ILE A 775 7.83 -0.33 -11.78
C ILE A 775 9.15 -0.52 -11.03
N GLY A 776 9.77 0.60 -10.67
CA GLY A 776 10.92 0.65 -9.78
C GLY A 776 10.50 0.35 -8.34
N SER A 777 11.07 -0.69 -7.73
CA SER A 777 10.90 -1.00 -6.31
C SER A 777 12.20 -0.70 -5.57
N THR A 778 12.11 0.06 -4.49
CA THR A 778 13.23 0.29 -3.58
C THR A 778 13.24 -0.73 -2.46
N SER A 779 14.39 -1.36 -2.23
CA SER A 779 14.66 -2.16 -1.03
C SER A 779 14.63 -1.28 0.23
N ALA A 780 14.31 -1.89 1.38
CA ALA A 780 14.41 -1.23 2.67
C ALA A 780 15.83 -0.63 2.86
N ALA A 781 15.88 0.61 3.32
CA ALA A 781 17.14 1.30 3.48
C ALA A 781 18.01 0.63 4.56
N VAL A 782 19.21 0.20 4.18
CA VAL A 782 20.19 -0.38 5.09
C VAL A 782 21.08 0.74 5.62
N ALA A 783 20.93 1.05 6.90
CA ALA A 783 21.79 2.02 7.57
C ALA A 783 23.15 1.38 7.88
N SER A 784 24.22 1.92 7.30
CA SER A 784 25.61 1.54 7.61
C SER A 784 26.29 2.66 8.39
N ARG A 785 27.22 2.32 9.27
CA ARG A 785 28.01 3.28 10.05
C ARG A 785 29.50 2.89 10.03
N LEU A 786 30.36 3.76 10.55
CA LEU A 786 31.81 3.54 10.48
C LEU A 786 32.27 2.27 11.21
N SER A 787 31.63 1.88 12.31
CA SER A 787 31.91 0.60 13.00
C SER A 787 31.52 -0.66 12.21
N ASP A 788 30.60 -0.53 11.25
CA ASP A 788 30.01 -1.68 10.53
C ASP A 788 30.73 -1.92 9.18
N VAL A 789 31.84 -1.22 8.94
CA VAL A 789 32.62 -1.29 7.71
C VAL A 789 33.22 -2.68 7.50
N ASN A 790 32.88 -3.28 6.36
CA ASN A 790 33.42 -4.57 5.91
C ASN A 790 33.96 -4.47 4.48
N VAL A 791 35.27 -4.65 4.30
CA VAL A 791 35.99 -4.58 3.03
C VAL A 791 36.38 -5.95 2.46
N THR A 792 35.84 -7.04 3.00
CA THR A 792 36.16 -8.41 2.54
C THR A 792 35.69 -8.71 1.12
N SER A 793 34.73 -7.93 0.61
CA SER A 793 34.29 -7.94 -0.79
C SER A 793 34.53 -6.58 -1.44
N GLN A 794 34.61 -6.56 -2.77
CA GLN A 794 34.77 -5.32 -3.53
C GLN A 794 33.60 -4.34 -3.29
N ALA A 795 32.37 -4.85 -3.30
CA ALA A 795 31.17 -4.06 -3.01
C ALA A 795 31.16 -3.52 -1.56
N GLY A 796 31.61 -4.33 -0.61
CA GLY A 796 31.78 -3.89 0.78
C GLY A 796 32.84 -2.79 0.91
N ALA A 797 33.95 -2.92 0.19
CA ALA A 797 35.00 -1.89 0.14
C ALA A 797 34.51 -0.57 -0.48
N GLN A 798 33.65 -0.61 -1.51
CA GLN A 798 33.03 0.61 -2.05
C GLN A 798 32.09 1.27 -1.04
N THR A 799 31.28 0.49 -0.33
CA THR A 799 30.42 0.98 0.74
C THR A 799 31.24 1.62 1.86
N ALA A 800 32.37 1.02 2.21
CA ALA A 800 33.29 1.53 3.23
C ALA A 800 33.88 2.91 2.87
N ILE A 801 34.16 3.17 1.59
CA ILE A 801 34.61 4.49 1.11
C ILE A 801 33.51 5.53 1.36
N ALA A 802 32.26 5.22 0.99
CA ALA A 802 31.13 6.13 1.21
C ALA A 802 30.88 6.41 2.70
N VAL A 803 30.97 5.37 3.55
CA VAL A 803 30.90 5.49 5.01
C VAL A 803 32.02 6.39 5.56
N ALA A 804 33.25 6.19 5.10
CA ALA A 804 34.39 6.99 5.53
C ALA A 804 34.26 8.46 5.08
N ASP A 805 33.76 8.72 3.88
CA ASP A 805 33.48 10.08 3.41
C ASP A 805 32.38 10.79 4.22
N ALA A 806 31.31 10.06 4.56
CA ALA A 806 30.28 10.58 5.47
C ALA A 806 30.85 10.86 6.87
N ALA A 807 31.78 10.02 7.35
CA ALA A 807 32.44 10.22 8.64
C ALA A 807 33.34 11.46 8.62
N LEU A 808 34.17 11.63 7.57
CA LEU A 808 35.02 12.81 7.40
C LEU A 808 34.18 14.09 7.38
N LYS A 809 33.12 14.13 6.58
CA LYS A 809 32.23 15.31 6.51
C LYS A 809 31.58 15.62 7.87
N GLY A 810 31.18 14.58 8.60
CA GLY A 810 30.65 14.73 9.96
C GLY A 810 31.68 15.31 10.94
N LEU A 811 32.91 14.78 10.93
CA LEU A 811 34.01 15.26 11.79
C LEU A 811 34.45 16.68 11.41
N ASP A 812 34.55 17.00 10.11
CA ASP A 812 34.86 18.33 9.60
C ASP A 812 33.81 19.36 10.04
N LYS A 813 32.53 18.97 10.08
CA LYS A 813 31.48 19.82 10.65
C LYS A 813 31.72 20.10 12.13
N VAL A 814 32.01 19.07 12.94
CA VAL A 814 32.32 19.25 14.37
C VAL A 814 33.54 20.17 14.54
N ARG A 815 34.57 20.00 13.72
CA ARG A 815 35.77 20.83 13.71
C ARG A 815 35.47 22.29 13.34
N SER A 816 34.64 22.49 12.33
CA SER A 816 34.18 23.83 11.91
C SER A 816 33.40 24.53 13.02
N ASP A 817 32.48 23.82 13.67
CA ASP A 817 31.70 24.32 14.82
C ASP A 817 32.65 24.72 15.98
N LEU A 818 33.64 23.89 16.30
CA LEU A 818 34.68 24.21 17.30
C LEU A 818 35.50 25.45 16.95
N GLY A 819 35.92 25.59 15.69
CA GLY A 819 36.63 26.77 15.20
C GLY A 819 35.80 28.05 15.34
N SER A 820 34.50 27.97 15.08
CA SER A 820 33.57 29.09 15.28
C SER A 820 33.48 29.50 16.76
N VAL A 821 33.39 28.53 17.67
CA VAL A 821 33.34 28.75 19.12
C VAL A 821 34.67 29.34 19.60
N GLN A 822 35.81 28.87 19.10
CA GLN A 822 37.12 29.44 19.41
C GLN A 822 37.19 30.91 19.02
N ASN A 823 36.76 31.26 17.80
CA ASN A 823 36.71 32.65 17.33
C ASN A 823 35.79 33.51 18.20
N GLN A 824 34.63 32.98 18.58
CA GLN A 824 33.70 33.66 19.48
C GLN A 824 34.32 33.91 20.86
N LEU A 825 35.00 32.93 21.45
CA LEU A 825 35.68 33.05 22.74
C LEU A 825 36.83 34.05 22.68
N VAL A 826 37.65 34.04 21.61
CA VAL A 826 38.74 35.02 21.41
C VAL A 826 38.18 36.44 21.33
N SER A 827 37.13 36.66 20.53
CA SER A 827 36.47 37.96 20.44
C SER A 827 35.86 38.38 21.79
N THR A 828 35.28 37.43 22.52
CA THR A 828 34.70 37.68 23.84
C THR A 828 35.78 38.08 24.84
N ILE A 829 36.91 37.40 24.87
CA ILE A 829 38.06 37.74 25.73
C ILE A 829 38.58 39.14 25.43
N ALA A 830 38.71 39.51 24.15
CA ALA A 830 39.15 40.84 23.76
C ALA A 830 38.18 41.93 24.27
N ASN A 831 36.87 41.71 24.11
CA ASN A 831 35.84 42.62 24.62
C ASN A 831 35.84 42.72 26.15
N LEU A 832 35.85 41.58 26.86
CA LEU A 832 35.89 41.54 28.31
C LEU A 832 37.15 42.19 28.87
N SER A 833 38.30 42.03 28.20
CA SER A 833 39.56 42.65 28.61
C SER A 833 39.51 44.17 28.46
N ALA A 834 38.98 44.68 27.34
CA ALA A 834 38.77 46.11 27.15
C ALA A 834 37.79 46.67 28.19
N THR A 835 36.67 45.98 28.41
CA THR A 835 35.66 46.37 29.41
C THR A 835 36.24 46.36 30.82
N LYS A 836 37.03 45.34 31.18
CA LYS A 836 37.72 45.24 32.47
C LYS A 836 38.68 46.42 32.67
N VAL A 837 39.46 46.80 31.66
CA VAL A 837 40.37 47.95 31.74
C VAL A 837 39.59 49.26 31.90
N ASN A 838 38.51 49.45 31.15
CA ASN A 838 37.69 50.66 31.24
C ASN A 838 37.00 50.79 32.61
N ILE A 839 36.46 49.70 33.15
CA ILE A 839 35.82 49.70 34.48
C ILE A 839 36.86 49.85 35.58
N ALA A 840 38.05 49.25 35.44
CA ALA A 840 39.15 49.46 36.38
C ALA A 840 39.64 50.91 36.38
N ALA A 841 39.73 51.56 35.21
CA ALA A 841 40.05 52.97 35.10
C ALA A 841 38.97 53.86 35.75
N ALA A 842 37.69 53.51 35.56
CA ALA A 842 36.59 54.20 36.22
C ALA A 842 36.64 54.03 37.76
N GLU A 843 36.93 52.83 38.26
CA GLU A 843 37.10 52.57 39.70
C GLU A 843 38.27 53.36 40.29
N SER A 844 39.42 53.34 39.61
CA SER A 844 40.61 54.13 39.94
C SER A 844 40.29 55.64 39.99
N SER A 845 39.56 56.19 39.03
CA SER A 845 39.18 57.63 39.03
C SER A 845 38.30 58.04 40.22
N ILE A 846 37.57 57.09 40.81
CA ILE A 846 36.71 57.33 41.98
C ILE A 846 37.53 57.18 43.26
N ARG A 847 38.37 56.14 43.33
CA ARG A 847 38.99 55.70 44.57
C ARG A 847 40.41 56.21 44.76
N ASP A 848 41.19 56.37 43.71
CA ASP A 848 42.61 56.76 43.79
C ASP A 848 42.76 58.26 44.08
N VAL A 849 43.85 58.58 44.77
CA VAL A 849 44.20 59.97 45.10
C VAL A 849 45.09 60.59 44.03
N ASP A 850 44.83 61.84 43.65
CA ASP A 850 45.82 62.63 42.93
C ASP A 850 46.94 63.01 43.90
N PHE A 851 48.07 62.33 43.78
CA PHE A 851 49.21 62.51 44.68
C PHE A 851 49.73 63.95 44.68
N ALA A 852 49.71 64.64 43.53
CA ALA A 852 50.23 66.00 43.44
C ALA A 852 49.31 66.99 44.16
N GLU A 853 48.00 66.85 43.99
CA GLU A 853 47.02 67.69 44.68
C GLU A 853 46.99 67.42 46.19
N GLU A 854 46.98 66.15 46.61
CA GLU A 854 46.92 65.80 48.04
C GLU A 854 48.23 66.15 48.76
N ALA A 855 49.39 66.05 48.10
CA ALA A 855 50.66 66.50 48.66
C ALA A 855 50.70 68.02 48.87
N ALA A 856 50.10 68.80 47.96
CA ALA A 856 49.96 70.25 48.12
C ALA A 856 49.01 70.59 49.28
N ASN A 857 47.89 69.87 49.41
CA ASN A 857 46.96 70.01 50.53
C ASN A 857 47.60 69.63 51.87
N PHE A 858 48.33 68.53 51.93
CA PHE A 858 49.11 68.12 53.11
C PHE A 858 50.08 69.22 53.54
N SER A 859 50.85 69.76 52.58
CA SER A 859 51.81 70.84 52.83
C SER A 859 51.11 72.12 53.34
N LYS A 860 49.96 72.48 52.76
CA LYS A 860 49.13 73.60 53.21
C LYS A 860 48.62 73.40 54.65
N MET A 861 48.09 72.22 54.98
CA MET A 861 47.58 71.91 56.31
C MET A 861 48.70 71.87 57.35
N GLN A 862 49.90 71.41 56.97
CA GLN A 862 51.09 71.44 57.82
C GLN A 862 51.50 72.89 58.17
N ILE A 863 51.53 73.78 57.17
CA ILE A 863 51.82 75.21 57.36
C ILE A 863 50.74 75.87 58.24
N LEU A 864 49.45 75.57 58.00
CA LEU A 864 48.35 76.13 58.79
C LEU A 864 48.31 75.62 60.23
N ASN A 865 48.69 74.37 60.47
CA ASN A 865 48.82 73.80 61.81
C ASN A 865 49.96 74.51 62.59
N GLN A 866 51.12 74.68 61.96
CA GLN A 866 52.22 75.49 62.52
C GLN A 866 51.76 76.92 62.83
N ALA A 867 51.10 77.59 61.88
CA ALA A 867 50.58 78.95 62.06
C ALA A 867 49.51 79.05 63.17
N SER A 868 48.66 78.03 63.33
CA SER A 868 47.63 77.99 64.39
C SER A 868 48.25 77.78 65.78
N SER A 869 49.30 76.97 65.87
CA SER A 869 50.11 76.81 67.09
C SER A 869 50.77 78.14 67.49
N PHE A 870 51.38 78.85 66.53
CA PHE A 870 51.93 80.19 66.76
C PHE A 870 50.86 81.21 67.16
N ALA A 871 49.69 81.22 66.50
CA ALA A 871 48.58 82.11 66.83
C ALA A 871 47.99 81.83 68.22
N MET A 872 47.90 80.56 68.64
CA MET A 872 47.48 80.18 69.98
C MET A 872 48.49 80.64 71.03
N ALA A 873 49.78 80.46 70.77
CA ALA A 873 50.86 80.97 71.63
C ALA A 873 50.80 82.50 71.76
N GLN A 874 50.59 83.22 70.65
CA GLN A 874 50.44 84.68 70.62
C GLN A 874 49.17 85.17 71.35
N ALA A 875 48.04 84.49 71.17
CA ALA A 875 46.78 84.83 71.84
C ALA A 875 46.86 84.61 73.36
N ASN A 876 47.57 83.57 73.80
CA ASN A 876 47.87 83.34 75.22
C ASN A 876 48.84 84.38 75.78
N ALA A 877 49.90 84.71 75.03
CA ALA A 877 50.85 85.75 75.43
C ALA A 877 50.17 87.12 75.61
N SER A 878 49.36 87.56 74.64
CA SER A 878 48.63 88.84 74.74
C SER A 878 47.66 88.90 75.92
N SER A 879 46.98 87.79 76.24
CA SER A 879 46.07 87.72 77.40
C SER A 879 46.83 87.72 78.73
N GLN A 880 48.01 87.08 78.78
CA GLN A 880 48.90 87.16 79.94
C GLN A 880 49.47 88.56 80.13
N THR A 881 49.83 89.26 79.05
CA THR A 881 50.28 90.66 79.11
C THR A 881 49.18 91.58 79.65
N VAL A 882 47.93 91.38 79.25
CA VAL A 882 46.78 92.13 79.79
C VAL A 882 46.53 91.77 81.26
N LEU A 883 46.65 90.50 81.65
CA LEU A 883 46.55 90.07 83.06
C LEU A 883 47.62 90.74 83.93
N SER A 884 48.85 90.80 83.43
CA SER A 884 50.00 91.42 84.11
C SER A 884 49.81 92.93 84.27
N LEU A 885 49.10 93.59 83.36
CA LEU A 885 48.77 95.03 83.43
C LEU A 885 47.57 95.35 84.35
N LEU A 886 46.77 94.35 84.74
CA LEU A 886 45.65 94.49 85.69
C LEU A 886 46.00 94.01 87.12
N GLN A 887 47.08 93.25 87.28
CA GLN A 887 47.58 92.75 88.56
C GLN A 887 48.75 93.56 89.13
N GLY A 888 49.33 94.46 88.33
CA GLY A 888 50.22 95.54 88.79
C GLY A 888 49.46 96.84 88.84
#